data_AF-A0A820PJB6-F1
#
_entry.id   AF-A0A820PJB6-F1
#
_cell.length_a   1.000
_cell.length_b   1.000
_cell.length_c   1.000
_cell.angle_alpha   90.00
_cell.angle_beta   90.00
_cell.angle_gamma   90.00
#
_symmetry.space_group_name_H-M   'P 1'
#
loop_
_entity.id
_entity.type
_entity.pdbx_description
1 polymer ?
#
loop_
_entity_poly.entity_id
_entity_poly.type
_entity_poly.pdbx_seq_one_letter_code
_entity_poly.pdbx_strand_id
1 'polypeptide(L)'
;MAPFLVGVYRWGNWLLSEMLLRTNATVIDVTQSTFIIHQKLKELDGQKPLHHSSRIGAVYNDELTKNISGADYKVGFINNAPQILSGDCQKNQCELKDNLLQSEVILLKQRANAQKYIAVLAINRGHMPLVWNWVCWAKRIGFQNYILLAEDFEAYKILRAVNQPVFISLKQSLNIPSKSEAKHGSYDFQIITMYRLEFLMRVLRAGYHFLNADIDTIWLSNPFDSISQNLSITIQRQMHKKMKMSRGLIIVHATPQGRHFWQNVIKCESQFLVKLQEQQFYKNKLSASAFAKSECMNDHLKFTTVKFLDPYLFPDKRSFFDQHLSQSRGLVPVVIHENWLASLESKIKRLRSWDLLASTDSSCDSLENGIPYSLPDRTAPVRIRIRVLTYNRLKSLQRLLKSLQLANYSSDSVALDISIDRPSSKADVDEKNRWKQVIEYMGDGAHHSSKFRWSHGPLSITVHKKHVGLFGQWTLANNHQDVQLVLEDDIEVSPHFYIFLKQAINFYYMNQSNYDSRMFGLSLQHQHTVLGQRAGFPMRSIDKELNETGAPVFFKYQLLGTWGAVFFPEHWHAFLKWIATVKLDDMQAGCTPSGLVSTQWWMERYRTGRIWETWFIRFSFERGWYSLYTNFPNREAFAVSYRESGLNFNKTRGPMNPLVKYFQPHIHLNFTKNPPIFDFHFTRINPSTLLTIRSNLWHRHHFVNQCHIVDNNSHLENTTKTTTNLLSPNHKKISVTNPKRNESNTNASKHDQEHLAVDPILLSSLKYFEQFLLLQAIFIFIIAVAVAWLCRMKHRKSSSRRKQFRKLRVIYT
;
A
#
# COMPACT_ATOMS: atom_id res chain seq x y z
N MET A 1 52.65 -25.79 41.06
CA MET A 1 53.03 -25.09 39.81
C MET A 1 51.79 -24.98 38.92
N ALA A 2 51.71 -23.96 38.06
CA ALA A 2 50.86 -24.02 36.88
C ALA A 2 51.52 -24.94 35.82
N PRO A 3 50.77 -25.46 34.84
CA PRO A 3 50.62 -24.64 33.65
C PRO A 3 49.17 -24.32 33.26
N PHE A 4 49.06 -23.10 32.76
CA PHE A 4 48.16 -22.64 31.70
C PHE A 4 47.76 -23.69 30.66
N LEU A 5 46.62 -23.46 30.01
CA LEU A 5 46.48 -23.53 28.55
C LEU A 5 45.64 -22.30 28.13
N VAL A 6 46.01 -21.44 27.18
CA VAL A 6 46.72 -21.57 25.88
C VAL A 6 45.93 -22.40 24.86
N GLY A 7 45.64 -21.81 23.71
CA GLY A 7 45.30 -22.58 22.50
C GLY A 7 43.83 -22.58 22.10
N VAL A 8 43.40 -21.48 21.48
CA VAL A 8 42.52 -21.38 20.29
C VAL A 8 41.80 -22.68 19.84
N TYR A 9 40.46 -22.64 19.68
CA TYR A 9 39.74 -22.76 18.38
C TYR A 9 38.24 -22.46 18.60
N ARG A 10 37.75 -21.29 18.17
CA ARG A 10 37.14 -21.06 16.85
C ARG A 10 35.87 -21.89 16.56
N TRP A 11 34.82 -21.63 17.32
CA TRP A 11 33.46 -21.65 16.77
C TRP A 11 32.94 -20.20 16.76
N GLY A 12 32.37 -19.75 15.65
CA GLY A 12 31.89 -18.37 15.54
C GLY A 12 30.71 -18.15 16.49
N ASN A 13 30.79 -17.17 17.39
CA ASN A 13 29.77 -16.95 18.42
C ASN A 13 28.34 -16.81 17.85
N TRP A 14 28.21 -16.31 16.61
CA TRP A 14 26.96 -16.30 15.85
C TRP A 14 26.34 -17.71 15.66
N LEU A 15 27.14 -18.72 15.31
CA LEU A 15 26.66 -20.09 15.06
C LEU A 15 26.18 -20.77 16.35
N LEU A 16 26.85 -20.55 17.48
CA LEU A 16 26.39 -21.08 18.77
C LEU A 16 25.09 -20.39 19.22
N SER A 17 24.94 -19.08 19.01
CA SER A 17 23.67 -18.37 19.21
C SER A 17 22.56 -18.86 18.27
N GLU A 18 22.87 -19.21 17.02
CA GLU A 18 21.94 -19.83 16.05
C GLU A 18 21.49 -21.25 16.44
N MET A 19 22.16 -21.90 17.40
CA MET A 19 21.75 -23.19 17.97
C MET A 19 21.00 -23.02 19.29
N LEU A 20 21.51 -22.18 20.20
CA LEU A 20 20.87 -21.87 21.50
C LEU A 20 19.49 -21.19 21.37
N LEU A 21 19.20 -20.57 20.22
CA LEU A 21 17.95 -19.86 19.96
C LEU A 21 16.98 -20.64 19.06
N ARG A 22 17.14 -21.97 18.94
CA ARG A 22 16.17 -22.85 18.25
C ARG A 22 15.12 -23.37 19.22
N THR A 23 13.85 -23.18 18.89
CA THR A 23 12.70 -23.62 19.71
C THR A 23 12.58 -25.14 19.88
N ASN A 24 13.29 -25.94 19.09
CA ASN A 24 13.37 -27.39 19.22
C ASN A 24 14.70 -27.90 19.81
N ALA A 25 15.63 -27.03 20.20
CA ALA A 25 16.88 -27.40 20.86
C ALA A 25 16.68 -27.44 22.38
N THR A 26 16.16 -28.55 22.90
CA THR A 26 16.01 -28.78 24.34
C THR A 26 17.33 -29.08 25.05
N VAL A 27 18.32 -29.66 24.35
CA VAL A 27 19.63 -30.03 24.91
C VAL A 27 20.77 -29.64 23.97
N ILE A 28 21.58 -28.70 24.45
CA ILE A 28 22.99 -28.43 24.11
C ILE A 28 23.94 -29.59 24.39
N ASP A 29 23.88 -30.71 23.67
CA ASP A 29 24.89 -31.76 23.87
C ASP A 29 26.30 -31.28 23.49
N VAL A 30 27.12 -31.14 24.53
CA VAL A 30 28.52 -30.72 24.50
C VAL A 30 29.44 -31.82 25.04
N THR A 31 29.02 -33.09 25.01
CA THR A 31 29.80 -34.25 25.46
C THR A 31 31.18 -34.35 24.80
N GLN A 32 31.30 -33.99 23.52
CA GLN A 32 32.60 -33.84 22.82
C GLN A 32 33.11 -32.38 22.74
N SER A 33 32.60 -31.48 23.58
CA SER A 33 32.99 -30.06 23.67
C SER A 33 33.20 -29.68 25.14
N THR A 34 34.37 -30.04 25.66
CA THR A 34 34.71 -30.03 27.10
C THR A 34 34.32 -28.74 27.85
N PHE A 35 33.32 -28.86 28.72
CA PHE A 35 33.02 -28.06 29.91
C PHE A 35 33.39 -26.56 29.89
N ILE A 36 32.35 -25.71 29.74
CA ILE A 36 32.42 -24.27 29.98
C ILE A 36 31.81 -23.96 31.35
N ILE A 37 32.62 -23.48 32.31
CA ILE A 37 32.13 -22.97 33.60
C ILE A 37 32.66 -21.54 33.78
N HIS A 38 31.77 -20.55 33.75
CA HIS A 38 32.13 -19.16 34.04
C HIS A 38 32.05 -18.88 35.56
N GLN A 39 33.03 -19.39 36.31
CA GLN A 39 33.14 -19.07 37.74
C GLN A 39 33.34 -17.57 37.96
N LYS A 40 32.37 -16.92 38.58
CA LYS A 40 32.63 -15.71 39.37
C LYS A 40 33.48 -16.18 40.56
N LEU A 41 34.77 -15.82 40.59
CA LEU A 41 35.61 -16.07 41.75
C LEU A 41 34.94 -15.49 43.00
N LYS A 42 35.01 -16.24 44.11
CA LYS A 42 34.42 -15.85 45.39
C LYS A 42 34.99 -14.50 45.81
N GLU A 43 34.11 -13.52 45.99
CA GLU A 43 34.48 -12.26 46.63
C GLU A 43 34.87 -12.58 48.08
N LEU A 44 36.14 -12.39 48.40
CA LEU A 44 36.63 -12.33 49.78
C LEU A 44 36.38 -10.90 50.28
N ASP A 45 35.80 -10.78 51.47
CA ASP A 45 35.39 -9.48 52.01
C ASP A 45 36.55 -8.46 52.01
N GLY A 46 36.26 -7.27 51.51
CA GLY A 46 37.20 -6.15 51.42
C GLY A 46 37.99 -6.00 50.11
N GLN A 47 38.03 -6.98 49.21
CA GLN A 47 38.75 -6.84 47.93
C GLN A 47 37.86 -6.51 46.73
N LYS A 48 38.26 -5.50 45.94
CA LYS A 48 37.58 -5.14 44.68
C LYS A 48 37.77 -6.25 43.62
N PRO A 49 36.78 -6.55 42.78
CA PRO A 49 36.91 -7.57 41.74
C PRO A 49 38.07 -7.29 40.76
N LEU A 50 38.89 -8.31 40.49
CA LEU A 50 39.94 -8.25 39.46
C LEU A 50 39.31 -8.01 38.07
N HIS A 51 39.57 -6.82 37.54
CA HIS A 51 39.05 -6.35 36.26
C HIS A 51 39.44 -7.29 35.11
N HIS A 52 38.57 -7.48 34.11
CA HIS A 52 38.82 -8.44 33.02
C HIS A 52 40.19 -8.25 32.33
N SER A 53 40.62 -7.01 32.13
CA SER A 53 41.91 -6.68 31.51
C SER A 53 43.14 -7.05 32.34
N SER A 54 43.03 -7.30 33.65
CA SER A 54 44.14 -7.73 34.50
C SER A 54 44.33 -9.25 34.51
N ARG A 55 43.52 -10.00 33.73
CA ARG A 55 43.64 -11.46 33.59
C ARG A 55 44.64 -11.76 32.47
N ILE A 56 45.61 -12.64 32.75
CA ILE A 56 46.67 -13.02 31.79
C ILE A 56 46.03 -13.58 30.50
N GLY A 57 46.47 -13.09 29.35
CA GLY A 57 45.95 -13.46 28.03
C GLY A 57 44.63 -12.79 27.61
N ALA A 58 43.94 -12.06 28.49
CA ALA A 58 42.65 -11.44 28.18
C ALA A 58 42.77 -10.40 27.05
N VAL A 59 43.76 -9.50 27.11
CA VAL A 59 43.97 -8.46 26.08
C VAL A 59 44.25 -9.09 24.72
N TYR A 60 45.12 -10.09 24.67
CA TYR A 60 45.46 -10.81 23.43
C TYR A 60 44.25 -11.54 22.83
N ASN A 61 43.46 -12.24 23.65
CA ASN A 61 42.25 -12.91 23.19
C ASN A 61 41.18 -11.91 22.70
N ASP A 62 41.07 -10.76 23.35
CA ASP A 62 40.14 -9.70 22.97
C ASP A 62 40.54 -9.07 21.62
N GLU A 63 41.83 -8.75 21.42
CA GLU A 63 42.37 -8.25 20.14
C GLU A 63 42.26 -9.28 19.02
N LEU A 64 42.57 -10.56 19.29
CA LEU A 64 42.43 -11.65 18.33
C LEU A 64 40.96 -11.86 17.90
N THR A 65 40.02 -11.83 18.85
CA THR A 65 38.58 -11.94 18.56
C THR A 65 38.09 -10.76 17.72
N LYS A 66 38.52 -9.54 18.08
CA LYS A 66 38.19 -8.29 17.38
C LYS A 66 38.77 -8.24 15.96
N ASN A 67 40.00 -8.72 15.75
CA ASN A 67 40.65 -8.79 14.45
C ASN A 67 40.03 -9.86 13.53
N ILE A 68 39.63 -11.03 14.07
CA ILE A 68 39.03 -12.11 13.27
C ILE A 68 37.56 -11.83 12.93
N SER A 69 36.76 -11.31 13.87
CA SER A 69 35.32 -11.14 13.69
C SER A 69 34.87 -9.71 13.37
N GLY A 70 35.74 -8.72 13.57
CA GLY A 70 35.40 -7.30 13.42
C GLY A 70 34.47 -6.75 14.50
N ALA A 71 34.30 -7.45 15.62
CA ALA A 71 33.45 -7.09 16.77
C ALA A 71 33.92 -7.76 18.09
N ASP A 72 33.40 -7.28 19.23
CA ASP A 72 33.88 -7.66 20.57
C ASP A 72 33.04 -8.77 21.25
N TYR A 73 32.34 -9.62 20.49
CA TYR A 73 31.40 -10.62 21.03
C TYR A 73 32.10 -11.83 21.67
N LYS A 74 31.61 -12.30 22.83
CA LYS A 74 32.19 -13.41 23.62
C LYS A 74 31.13 -14.39 24.15
N VAL A 75 31.50 -15.65 24.33
CA VAL A 75 30.71 -16.66 25.06
C VAL A 75 30.68 -16.31 26.56
N GLY A 76 29.63 -16.72 27.28
CA GLY A 76 29.52 -16.53 28.74
C GLY A 76 29.20 -15.09 29.19
N PHE A 77 29.15 -14.13 28.28
CA PHE A 77 28.73 -12.76 28.60
C PHE A 77 27.23 -12.73 28.89
N ILE A 78 26.84 -12.23 30.07
CA ILE A 78 25.44 -12.19 30.52
C ILE A 78 24.51 -11.46 29.53
N ASN A 79 25.03 -10.43 28.86
CA ASN A 79 24.35 -9.67 27.80
C ASN A 79 23.95 -10.53 26.57
N ASN A 80 24.45 -11.75 26.42
CA ASN A 80 24.10 -12.66 25.33
C ASN A 80 22.97 -13.66 25.68
N ALA A 81 22.40 -13.59 26.89
CA ALA A 81 21.19 -14.33 27.25
C ALA A 81 19.94 -13.45 27.06
N PRO A 82 18.78 -14.01 26.63
CA PRO A 82 17.53 -13.24 26.53
C PRO A 82 16.94 -12.92 27.92
N GLN A 83 17.21 -13.76 28.91
CA GLN A 83 16.75 -13.65 30.29
C GLN A 83 17.91 -13.90 31.27
N ILE A 84 17.80 -13.38 32.48
CA ILE A 84 18.79 -13.45 33.56
C ILE A 84 18.10 -13.80 34.88
N LEU A 85 18.80 -14.52 35.74
CA LEU A 85 18.36 -14.68 37.13
C LEU A 85 18.69 -13.40 37.92
N SER A 86 17.72 -12.94 38.70
CA SER A 86 17.77 -11.68 39.46
C SER A 86 17.34 -11.95 40.90
N GLY A 87 18.13 -11.52 41.88
CA GLY A 87 17.94 -11.84 43.30
C GLY A 87 19.01 -12.81 43.83
N ASP A 88 18.80 -13.34 45.03
CA ASP A 88 19.75 -14.22 45.71
C ASP A 88 19.45 -15.70 45.43
N CYS A 89 20.10 -16.24 44.40
CA CYS A 89 19.95 -17.65 44.04
C CYS A 89 20.53 -18.63 45.08
N GLN A 90 21.36 -18.18 46.03
CA GLN A 90 21.88 -19.06 47.08
C GLN A 90 20.84 -19.29 48.21
N LYS A 91 19.82 -18.42 48.29
CA LYS A 91 18.68 -18.56 49.22
C LYS A 91 17.38 -19.01 48.54
N ASN A 92 17.44 -19.48 47.28
CA ASN A 92 16.27 -19.68 46.41
C ASN A 92 15.38 -18.41 46.25
N GLN A 93 15.96 -17.23 46.45
CA GLN A 93 15.31 -15.92 46.34
C GLN A 93 15.72 -15.22 45.03
N CYS A 94 15.77 -15.96 43.92
CA CYS A 94 16.00 -15.38 42.60
C CYS A 94 14.95 -15.80 41.57
N GLU A 95 14.62 -14.86 40.71
CA GLU A 95 13.55 -14.92 39.72
C GLU A 95 14.14 -14.70 38.32
N LEU A 96 13.57 -15.36 37.30
CA LEU A 96 13.99 -15.23 35.92
C LEU A 96 13.34 -13.98 35.30
N LYS A 97 14.16 -12.97 34.97
CA LYS A 97 13.73 -11.71 34.37
C LYS A 97 14.28 -11.53 32.97
N ASP A 98 13.57 -10.77 32.13
CA ASP A 98 14.08 -10.31 30.84
C ASP A 98 15.40 -9.55 31.01
N ASN A 99 16.40 -9.89 30.21
CA ASN A 99 17.70 -9.25 30.28
C ASN A 99 17.63 -7.84 29.67
N LEU A 100 17.76 -6.82 30.52
CA LEU A 100 17.64 -5.42 30.08
C LEU A 100 18.90 -4.90 29.36
N LEU A 101 20.04 -5.59 29.51
CA LEU A 101 21.33 -5.25 28.92
C LEU A 101 21.71 -6.17 27.74
N GLN A 102 20.71 -6.72 27.04
CA GLN A 102 20.93 -7.58 25.87
C GLN A 102 21.83 -6.93 24.82
N SER A 103 22.74 -7.72 24.27
CA SER A 103 23.63 -7.29 23.20
C SER A 103 22.85 -7.08 21.90
N GLU A 104 23.37 -6.20 21.06
CA GLU A 104 22.84 -5.89 19.73
C GLU A 104 22.62 -7.15 18.87
N VAL A 105 23.42 -8.22 19.02
CA VAL A 105 23.24 -9.48 18.27
C VAL A 105 22.00 -10.25 18.71
N ILE A 106 21.67 -10.26 20.00
CA ILE A 106 20.47 -10.94 20.50
C ILE A 106 19.22 -10.19 20.05
N LEU A 107 19.22 -8.86 20.15
CA LEU A 107 18.14 -8.01 19.63
C LEU A 107 17.99 -8.18 18.10
N LEU A 108 19.09 -8.22 17.35
CA LEU A 108 19.07 -8.48 15.91
C LEU A 108 18.44 -9.85 15.58
N LYS A 109 18.82 -10.91 16.30
CA LYS A 109 18.28 -12.26 16.07
C LYS A 109 16.81 -12.40 16.47
N GLN A 110 16.37 -11.73 17.52
CA GLN A 110 14.97 -11.71 17.96
C GLN A 110 14.05 -10.91 17.03
N ARG A 111 14.57 -9.84 16.41
CA ARG A 111 13.74 -8.86 15.69
C ARG A 111 13.89 -8.92 14.17
N ALA A 112 14.96 -9.49 13.60
CA ALA A 112 15.03 -9.63 12.15
C ALA A 112 13.97 -10.61 11.59
N ASN A 113 13.51 -10.40 10.36
CA ASN A 113 12.61 -11.34 9.69
C ASN A 113 13.37 -12.58 9.17
N ALA A 114 12.65 -13.57 8.60
CA ALA A 114 13.25 -14.80 8.06
C ALA A 114 14.30 -14.54 6.97
N GLN A 115 14.15 -13.45 6.22
CA GLN A 115 15.08 -12.97 5.19
C GLN A 115 16.19 -12.05 5.75
N LYS A 116 16.37 -12.03 7.08
CA LYS A 116 17.37 -11.24 7.82
C LYS A 116 17.27 -9.72 7.66
N TYR A 117 16.10 -9.19 7.30
CA TYR A 117 15.85 -7.74 7.31
C TYR A 117 15.43 -7.24 8.69
N ILE A 118 15.89 -6.06 9.06
CA ILE A 118 15.48 -5.34 10.27
C ILE A 118 15.40 -3.83 10.04
N ALA A 119 14.41 -3.18 10.63
CA ALA A 119 14.29 -1.73 10.67
C ALA A 119 15.07 -1.14 11.85
N VAL A 120 15.73 -0.02 11.64
CA VAL A 120 16.46 0.73 12.66
C VAL A 120 16.01 2.18 12.62
N LEU A 121 15.46 2.68 13.73
CA LEU A 121 14.98 4.06 13.85
C LEU A 121 15.73 4.76 14.98
N ALA A 122 16.38 5.88 14.68
CA ALA A 122 17.07 6.69 15.68
C ALA A 122 16.08 7.57 16.45
N ILE A 123 16.22 7.61 17.78
CA ILE A 123 15.29 8.28 18.69
C ILE A 123 16.02 9.01 19.81
N ASN A 124 15.40 10.10 20.28
CA ASN A 124 15.82 10.87 21.45
C ASN A 124 14.61 11.40 22.23
N ARG A 125 14.84 11.88 23.44
CA ARG A 125 13.80 12.28 24.40
C ARG A 125 12.88 13.39 23.86
N GLY A 126 13.41 14.31 23.06
CA GLY A 126 12.63 15.40 22.46
C GLY A 126 11.55 14.88 21.51
N HIS A 127 11.80 13.76 20.83
CA HIS A 127 10.94 13.22 19.79
C HIS A 127 9.98 12.11 20.28
N MET A 128 9.89 11.84 21.59
CA MET A 128 9.08 10.76 22.16
C MET A 128 7.60 10.71 21.68
N PRO A 129 6.86 11.82 21.49
CA PRO A 129 5.50 11.76 20.95
C PRO A 129 5.42 11.17 19.53
N LEU A 130 6.46 11.32 18.70
CA LEU A 130 6.56 10.66 17.40
C LEU A 130 6.97 9.19 17.54
N VAL A 131 7.80 8.84 18.53
CA VAL A 131 8.12 7.44 18.85
C VAL A 131 6.86 6.66 19.17
N TRP A 132 5.98 7.23 20.01
CA TRP A 132 4.70 6.60 20.36
C TRP A 132 3.76 6.47 19.16
N ASN A 133 3.59 7.54 18.37
CA ASN A 133 2.86 7.48 17.11
C ASN A 133 3.38 6.34 16.21
N TRP A 134 4.70 6.22 16.05
CA TRP A 134 5.33 5.17 15.24
C TRP A 134 5.09 3.76 15.82
N VAL A 135 5.31 3.56 17.12
CA VAL A 135 5.11 2.27 17.80
C VAL A 135 3.65 1.82 17.72
N CYS A 136 2.69 2.74 17.87
CA CYS A 136 1.27 2.41 17.72
C CYS A 136 0.91 2.08 16.26
N TRP A 137 1.50 2.73 15.26
CA TRP A 137 1.34 2.33 13.86
C TRP A 137 1.95 0.96 13.57
N ALA A 138 3.18 0.69 14.01
CA ALA A 138 3.81 -0.62 13.89
C ALA A 138 2.96 -1.74 14.53
N LYS A 139 2.39 -1.49 15.73
CA LYS A 139 1.43 -2.37 16.40
C LYS A 139 0.16 -2.60 15.57
N ARG A 140 -0.44 -1.54 14.99
CA ARG A 140 -1.66 -1.59 14.15
C ARG A 140 -1.48 -2.41 12.86
N ILE A 141 -0.26 -2.49 12.32
CA ILE A 141 0.07 -3.30 11.13
C ILE A 141 0.71 -4.65 11.46
N GLY A 142 0.86 -5.00 12.75
CA GLY A 142 1.50 -6.24 13.19
C GLY A 142 3.02 -6.30 12.95
N PHE A 143 3.66 -5.17 12.63
CA PHE A 143 5.08 -5.11 12.29
C PHE A 143 5.96 -5.14 13.54
N GLN A 144 6.77 -6.20 13.66
CA GLN A 144 7.63 -6.43 14.82
C GLN A 144 9.12 -6.25 14.50
N ASN A 145 9.49 -6.16 13.21
CA ASN A 145 10.87 -6.36 12.77
C ASN A 145 11.75 -5.10 12.85
N TYR A 146 11.84 -4.52 14.05
CA TYR A 146 12.57 -3.29 14.32
C TYR A 146 13.38 -3.30 15.63
N ILE A 147 14.39 -2.43 15.67
CA ILE A 147 15.08 -1.93 16.87
C ILE A 147 14.98 -0.40 16.87
N LEU A 148 14.77 0.17 18.06
CA LEU A 148 14.90 1.60 18.31
C LEU A 148 16.33 1.89 18.77
N LEU A 149 17.00 2.85 18.16
CA LEU A 149 18.37 3.24 18.47
C LEU A 149 18.35 4.53 19.28
N ALA A 150 18.52 4.42 20.60
CA ALA A 150 18.52 5.57 21.47
C ALA A 150 19.82 6.38 21.32
N GLU A 151 19.65 7.68 21.12
CA GLU A 151 20.72 8.69 21.08
C GLU A 151 21.02 9.26 22.48
N ASP A 152 20.07 9.14 23.42
CA ASP A 152 20.21 9.53 24.83
C ASP A 152 19.65 8.48 25.82
N PHE A 153 20.12 8.54 27.07
CA PHE A 153 19.81 7.55 28.11
C PHE A 153 18.39 7.66 28.69
N GLU A 154 17.75 8.83 28.64
CA GLU A 154 16.38 9.00 29.14
C GLU A 154 15.37 8.37 28.17
N ALA A 155 15.57 8.55 26.87
CA ALA A 155 14.77 7.88 25.84
C ALA A 155 14.93 6.34 25.91
N TYR A 156 16.15 5.85 26.14
CA TYR A 156 16.39 4.43 26.43
C TYR A 156 15.61 3.94 27.66
N LYS A 157 15.70 4.64 28.80
CA LYS A 157 14.97 4.28 30.04
C LYS A 157 13.46 4.19 29.81
N ILE A 158 12.87 5.22 29.18
CA ILE A 158 11.42 5.30 28.93
C ILE A 158 10.95 4.13 28.06
N LEU A 159 11.71 3.80 27.00
CA LEU A 159 11.36 2.72 26.09
C LEU A 159 11.59 1.32 26.69
N ARG A 160 12.63 1.13 27.52
CA ARG A 160 12.82 -0.12 28.28
C ARG A 160 11.71 -0.36 29.30
N ALA A 161 11.20 0.69 29.95
CA ALA A 161 10.15 0.58 30.97
C ALA A 161 8.83 -0.01 30.44
N VAL A 162 8.56 0.11 29.13
CA VAL A 162 7.41 -0.53 28.44
C VAL A 162 7.85 -1.57 27.39
N ASN A 163 8.96 -2.26 27.70
CA ASN A 163 9.58 -3.39 26.99
C ASN A 163 9.69 -3.23 25.45
N GLN A 164 10.03 -2.04 24.97
CA GLN A 164 10.34 -1.81 23.55
C GLN A 164 11.75 -2.29 23.20
N PRO A 165 12.00 -2.72 21.94
CA PRO A 165 13.30 -3.22 21.49
C PRO A 165 14.32 -2.08 21.28
N VAL A 166 14.72 -1.42 22.36
CA VAL A 166 15.65 -0.27 22.32
C VAL A 166 17.08 -0.66 22.70
N PHE A 167 18.05 -0.14 21.94
CA PHE A 167 19.49 -0.28 22.17
C PHE A 167 20.15 1.09 22.43
N ILE A 168 21.21 1.11 23.25
CA ILE A 168 22.06 2.29 23.49
C ILE A 168 23.54 1.88 23.64
N SER A 169 24.47 2.71 23.17
CA SER A 169 25.90 2.54 23.44
C SER A 169 26.30 3.04 24.83
N LEU A 170 26.85 2.15 25.67
CA LEU A 170 27.38 2.49 27.00
C LEU A 170 28.52 3.53 26.96
N LYS A 171 29.26 3.63 25.84
CA LYS A 171 30.29 4.67 25.65
C LYS A 171 29.72 6.07 25.45
N GLN A 172 28.43 6.17 25.14
CA GLN A 172 27.76 7.41 24.75
C GLN A 172 26.87 7.95 25.86
N SER A 173 26.25 7.07 26.66
CA SER A 173 25.52 7.43 27.88
C SER A 173 26.39 8.12 28.95
N LEU A 174 27.72 8.08 28.82
CA LEU A 174 28.68 8.72 29.72
C LEU A 174 29.12 10.13 29.28
N ASN A 175 28.94 10.49 28.00
CA ASN A 175 29.62 11.64 27.39
C ASN A 175 28.70 12.76 26.86
N ILE A 176 27.37 12.60 26.91
CA ILE A 176 26.41 13.61 26.37
C ILE A 176 25.58 14.22 27.52
N PRO A 177 25.71 15.53 27.80
CA PRO A 177 24.88 16.23 28.79
C PRO A 177 23.38 16.21 28.44
N SER A 178 22.52 15.84 29.38
CA SER A 178 21.14 15.43 29.14
C SER A 178 20.11 16.56 28.91
N LYS A 179 20.51 17.73 28.38
CA LYS A 179 19.68 18.96 28.46
C LYS A 179 19.48 19.80 27.18
N SER A 180 19.97 19.40 26.00
CA SER A 180 19.57 20.08 24.75
C SER A 180 19.59 19.14 23.54
N GLU A 181 18.67 19.36 22.60
CA GLU A 181 18.75 18.74 21.28
C GLU A 181 19.98 19.27 20.53
N ALA A 182 20.83 18.37 20.01
CA ALA A 182 22.02 18.75 19.27
C ALA A 182 21.62 19.47 17.97
N LYS A 183 21.82 20.80 17.95
CA LYS A 183 21.42 21.68 16.83
C LYS A 183 21.91 21.12 15.50
N HIS A 184 21.02 21.02 14.51
CA HIS A 184 21.35 20.37 13.23
C HIS A 184 22.61 20.96 12.57
N GLY A 185 23.61 20.10 12.31
CA GLY A 185 24.92 20.48 11.79
C GLY A 185 25.96 20.95 12.82
N SER A 186 25.66 20.84 14.12
CA SER A 186 26.65 20.99 15.21
C SER A 186 27.62 19.79 15.27
N TYR A 187 28.71 19.95 16.01
CA TYR A 187 29.68 18.89 16.28
C TYR A 187 29.03 17.69 17.00
N ASP A 188 28.22 17.96 18.03
CA ASP A 188 27.52 16.91 18.81
C ASP A 188 26.51 16.13 17.95
N PHE A 189 25.81 16.82 17.05
CA PHE A 189 24.92 16.20 16.06
C PHE A 189 25.69 15.25 15.11
N GLN A 190 26.95 15.57 14.79
CA GLN A 190 27.79 14.71 13.96
C GLN A 190 28.42 13.54 14.74
N ILE A 191 28.66 13.67 16.06
CA ILE A 191 28.99 12.54 16.93
C ILE A 191 27.83 11.54 17.00
N ILE A 192 26.60 12.03 17.24
CA ILE A 192 25.38 11.19 17.26
C ILE A 192 25.16 10.52 15.89
N THR A 193 25.38 11.26 14.80
CA THR A 193 25.39 10.72 13.43
C THR A 193 26.40 9.58 13.27
N MET A 194 27.65 9.76 13.69
CA MET A 194 28.70 8.74 13.55
C MET A 194 28.33 7.44 14.28
N TYR A 195 27.79 7.54 15.50
CA TYR A 195 27.26 6.39 16.24
C TYR A 195 26.18 5.64 15.47
N ARG A 196 25.20 6.36 14.87
CA ARG A 196 24.14 5.74 14.05
C ARG A 196 24.72 4.98 12.85
N LEU A 197 25.69 5.56 12.15
CA LEU A 197 26.36 4.91 11.02
C LEU A 197 27.17 3.67 11.46
N GLU A 198 27.91 3.76 12.58
CA GLU A 198 28.68 2.65 13.15
C GLU A 198 27.79 1.49 13.64
N PHE A 199 26.67 1.77 14.31
CA PHE A 199 25.71 0.74 14.70
C PHE A 199 25.22 -0.02 13.46
N LEU A 200 24.80 0.72 12.42
CA LEU A 200 24.35 0.14 11.15
C LEU A 200 25.45 -0.67 10.43
N MET A 201 26.73 -0.33 10.60
CA MET A 201 27.85 -1.18 10.16
C MET A 201 27.91 -2.51 10.92
N ARG A 202 27.68 -2.50 12.23
CA ARG A 202 27.68 -3.73 13.03
C ARG A 202 26.52 -4.65 12.66
N VAL A 203 25.35 -4.10 12.28
CA VAL A 203 24.23 -4.84 11.66
C VAL A 203 24.66 -5.55 10.37
N LEU A 204 25.31 -4.85 9.43
CA LEU A 204 25.79 -5.44 8.16
C LEU A 204 26.93 -6.47 8.35
N ARG A 205 27.74 -6.32 9.40
CA ARG A 205 28.79 -7.29 9.79
C ARG A 205 28.20 -8.55 10.43
N ALA A 206 27.14 -8.41 11.23
CA ALA A 206 26.39 -9.52 11.80
C ALA A 206 25.53 -10.29 10.77
N GLY A 207 25.54 -9.87 9.49
CA GLY A 207 24.87 -10.58 8.39
C GLY A 207 23.39 -10.23 8.20
N TYR A 208 22.93 -9.11 8.77
CA TYR A 208 21.55 -8.63 8.65
C TYR A 208 21.45 -7.44 7.68
N HIS A 209 20.35 -7.37 6.94
CA HIS A 209 20.02 -6.27 6.03
C HIS A 209 19.29 -5.20 6.85
N PHE A 210 19.72 -3.94 6.79
CA PHE A 210 19.04 -2.87 7.51
C PHE A 210 18.15 -2.04 6.59
N LEU A 211 17.02 -1.58 7.13
CA LEU A 211 16.28 -0.40 6.69
C LEU A 211 16.46 0.66 7.77
N ASN A 212 17.20 1.72 7.46
CA ASN A 212 17.36 2.87 8.35
C ASN A 212 16.26 3.90 8.02
N ALA A 213 15.46 4.24 9.03
CA ALA A 213 14.39 5.24 8.92
C ALA A 213 14.50 6.33 10.00
N ASP A 214 13.92 7.50 9.73
CA ASP A 214 13.70 8.54 10.74
C ASP A 214 12.31 8.39 11.41
N ILE A 215 12.18 8.86 12.65
CA ILE A 215 10.99 8.61 13.49
C ILE A 215 9.74 9.43 13.08
N ASP A 216 9.89 10.38 12.15
CA ASP A 216 8.80 11.10 11.50
C ASP A 216 8.27 10.39 10.23
N THR A 217 8.53 9.09 10.12
CA THR A 217 7.88 8.20 9.17
C THR A 217 6.59 7.60 9.75
N ILE A 218 5.63 7.27 8.89
CA ILE A 218 4.33 6.68 9.27
C ILE A 218 4.12 5.44 8.41
N TRP A 219 4.08 4.27 9.06
CA TRP A 219 4.15 2.96 8.42
C TRP A 219 2.75 2.35 8.38
N LEU A 220 2.17 2.24 7.19
CA LEU A 220 0.80 1.76 6.97
C LEU A 220 0.76 0.32 6.44
N SER A 221 1.89 -0.18 5.92
CA SER A 221 2.15 -1.61 5.69
C SER A 221 3.60 -1.95 6.02
N ASN A 222 3.92 -3.25 6.00
CA ASN A 222 5.29 -3.75 6.10
C ASN A 222 6.11 -3.34 4.85
N PRO A 223 7.19 -2.54 4.99
CA PRO A 223 7.96 -2.10 3.83
C PRO A 223 8.78 -3.23 3.19
N PHE A 224 9.09 -4.31 3.90
CA PHE A 224 9.89 -5.41 3.35
C PHE A 224 9.20 -6.15 2.21
N ASP A 225 7.86 -6.15 2.17
CA ASP A 225 7.09 -6.77 1.09
C ASP A 225 7.19 -6.00 -0.23
N SER A 226 7.64 -4.74 -0.19
CA SER A 226 7.92 -3.90 -1.37
C SER A 226 9.39 -3.86 -1.79
N ILE A 227 10.28 -4.55 -1.07
CA ILE A 227 11.74 -4.44 -1.24
C ILE A 227 12.30 -5.62 -2.05
N SER A 228 13.11 -5.30 -3.07
CA SER A 228 13.68 -6.29 -4.00
C SER A 228 14.94 -6.90 -3.43
N GLN A 229 14.93 -8.22 -3.20
CA GLN A 229 15.99 -8.93 -2.46
C GLN A 229 17.35 -8.95 -3.19
N ASN A 230 17.35 -8.92 -4.53
CA ASN A 230 18.53 -9.19 -5.38
C ASN A 230 19.47 -7.98 -5.61
N LEU A 231 19.42 -6.94 -4.75
CA LEU A 231 20.15 -5.68 -4.97
C LEU A 231 21.01 -5.30 -3.74
N SER A 232 21.91 -4.32 -3.90
CA SER A 232 22.80 -3.89 -2.80
C SER A 232 22.22 -2.73 -1.97
N ILE A 233 21.53 -1.79 -2.62
CA ILE A 233 20.94 -0.59 -1.99
C ILE A 233 19.58 -0.29 -2.61
N THR A 234 18.60 0.03 -1.76
CA THR A 234 17.30 0.61 -2.16
C THR A 234 17.04 1.87 -1.33
N ILE A 235 16.51 2.94 -1.92
CA ILE A 235 16.37 4.26 -1.25
C ILE A 235 15.17 5.07 -1.72
N GLN A 236 14.64 5.95 -0.88
CA GLN A 236 13.58 6.88 -1.26
C GLN A 236 14.08 8.01 -2.18
N ARG A 237 13.26 8.44 -3.17
CA ARG A 237 13.55 9.59 -4.04
C ARG A 237 12.63 10.77 -3.70
N GLN A 238 13.21 11.91 -3.33
CA GLN A 238 12.44 13.16 -3.22
C GLN A 238 12.15 13.69 -4.64
N MET A 239 10.94 13.49 -5.16
CA MET A 239 10.61 13.81 -6.56
C MET A 239 10.84 15.29 -6.90
N HIS A 240 10.69 16.21 -5.94
CA HIS A 240 10.90 17.64 -6.12
C HIS A 240 12.37 18.09 -6.09
N LYS A 241 13.34 17.18 -5.97
CA LYS A 241 14.79 17.49 -6.01
C LYS A 241 15.55 16.50 -6.90
N LYS A 242 16.03 16.96 -8.06
CA LYS A 242 16.99 16.19 -8.87
C LYS A 242 18.23 15.86 -8.00
N MET A 243 18.47 14.56 -7.78
CA MET A 243 19.64 14.00 -7.10
C MET A 243 20.00 14.55 -5.70
N LYS A 244 19.01 14.90 -4.85
CA LYS A 244 19.28 15.09 -3.41
C LYS A 244 18.52 14.06 -2.57
N MET A 245 19.28 13.16 -1.97
CA MET A 245 18.80 11.94 -1.30
C MET A 245 18.88 12.15 0.22
N SER A 246 17.79 11.84 0.94
CA SER A 246 17.68 12.01 2.39
C SER A 246 18.07 10.76 3.16
N ARG A 247 18.81 10.92 4.28
CA ARG A 247 19.18 9.82 5.21
C ARG A 247 17.99 9.01 5.77
N GLY A 248 16.81 9.61 5.87
CA GLY A 248 15.67 9.07 6.62
C GLY A 248 14.87 7.91 6.01
N LEU A 249 15.24 7.38 4.83
CA LEU A 249 14.73 6.08 4.37
C LEU A 249 15.68 5.42 3.36
N ILE A 250 16.59 4.58 3.86
CA ILE A 250 17.58 3.83 3.05
C ILE A 250 17.69 2.37 3.53
N ILE A 251 17.78 1.44 2.58
CA ILE A 251 17.98 0.01 2.79
C ILE A 251 19.34 -0.39 2.23
N VAL A 252 20.18 -1.04 3.05
CA VAL A 252 21.49 -1.56 2.65
C VAL A 252 21.56 -3.05 2.99
N HIS A 253 21.98 -3.85 2.02
CA HIS A 253 21.99 -5.30 2.11
C HIS A 253 23.34 -5.80 2.65
N ALA A 254 23.36 -6.93 3.36
CA ALA A 254 24.57 -7.55 3.92
C ALA A 254 25.47 -8.23 2.87
N THR A 255 25.53 -7.70 1.65
CA THR A 255 26.45 -8.13 0.57
C THR A 255 27.84 -7.52 0.79
N PRO A 256 28.90 -8.05 0.14
CA PRO A 256 30.21 -7.40 0.12
C PRO A 256 30.14 -5.95 -0.39
N GLN A 257 29.32 -5.70 -1.42
CA GLN A 257 29.11 -4.38 -2.01
C GLN A 257 28.41 -3.42 -1.04
N GLY A 258 27.33 -3.86 -0.38
CA GLY A 258 26.60 -3.06 0.61
C GLY A 258 27.46 -2.71 1.84
N ARG A 259 28.25 -3.68 2.33
CA ARG A 259 29.28 -3.42 3.36
C ARG A 259 30.33 -2.41 2.89
N HIS A 260 30.89 -2.58 1.69
CA HIS A 260 31.93 -1.68 1.18
C HIS A 260 31.41 -0.23 0.98
N PHE A 261 30.20 -0.08 0.42
CA PHE A 261 29.52 1.21 0.35
C PHE A 261 29.40 1.87 1.73
N TRP A 262 28.88 1.14 2.73
CA TRP A 262 28.68 1.70 4.08
C TRP A 262 30.00 1.99 4.80
N GLN A 263 31.07 1.24 4.52
CA GLN A 263 32.44 1.53 5.01
C GLN A 263 32.96 2.86 4.45
N ASN A 264 32.75 3.12 3.15
CA ASN A 264 33.19 4.36 2.51
C ASN A 264 32.42 5.58 3.04
N VAL A 265 31.10 5.47 3.24
CA VAL A 265 30.29 6.52 3.88
C VAL A 265 30.82 6.85 5.29
N ILE A 266 31.07 5.85 6.13
CA ILE A 266 31.65 6.05 7.48
C ILE A 266 33.04 6.70 7.42
N LYS A 267 33.90 6.26 6.48
CA LYS A 267 35.24 6.85 6.31
C LYS A 267 35.19 8.33 5.95
N CYS A 268 34.29 8.70 5.04
CA CYS A 268 34.09 10.10 4.63
C CYS A 268 33.53 10.97 5.79
N GLU A 269 32.52 10.49 6.51
CA GLU A 269 31.91 11.22 7.64
C GLU A 269 32.89 11.34 8.83
N SER A 270 33.73 10.32 9.07
CA SER A 270 34.83 10.34 10.04
C SER A 270 35.88 11.39 9.69
N GLN A 271 36.34 11.44 8.43
CA GLN A 271 37.25 12.48 7.94
C GLN A 271 36.65 13.89 8.00
N PHE A 272 35.33 14.01 7.90
CA PHE A 272 34.63 15.27 8.05
C PHE A 272 34.51 15.71 9.53
N LEU A 273 34.24 14.78 10.46
CA LEU A 273 34.17 15.07 11.89
C LEU A 273 35.50 15.62 12.44
N VAL A 274 36.63 15.07 12.00
CA VAL A 274 37.98 15.58 12.35
C VAL A 274 38.15 17.03 11.88
N LYS A 275 37.77 17.35 10.63
CA LYS A 275 37.85 18.72 10.08
C LYS A 275 36.95 19.73 10.80
N LEU A 276 35.84 19.28 11.39
CA LEU A 276 35.02 20.11 12.29
C LEU A 276 35.73 20.36 13.62
N GLN A 277 36.29 19.32 14.23
CA GLN A 277 36.98 19.40 15.53
C GLN A 277 38.19 20.36 15.46
N GLU A 278 38.95 20.32 14.36
CA GLU A 278 40.11 21.19 14.10
C GLU A 278 39.75 22.64 13.73
N GLN A 279 38.45 23.01 13.71
CA GLN A 279 37.95 24.35 13.36
C GLN A 279 38.40 24.90 11.98
N GLN A 280 38.96 24.07 11.08
CA GLN A 280 39.42 24.47 9.74
C GLN A 280 38.34 25.22 8.94
N PHE A 281 37.08 24.88 9.23
CA PHE A 281 35.86 25.62 8.92
C PHE A 281 36.02 27.15 8.82
N TYR A 282 36.56 27.81 9.85
CA TYR A 282 36.65 29.28 9.92
C TYR A 282 37.61 29.87 8.86
N LYS A 283 38.63 29.12 8.43
CA LYS A 283 39.59 29.56 7.41
C LYS A 283 38.97 29.63 6.02
N ASN A 284 37.89 28.87 5.76
CA ASN A 284 37.34 28.66 4.42
C ASN A 284 35.96 29.30 4.17
N LYS A 285 35.42 30.12 5.10
CA LYS A 285 34.15 30.87 4.97
C LYS A 285 32.90 30.04 4.59
N LEU A 286 32.91 28.72 4.80
CA LEU A 286 31.75 27.85 4.58
C LEU A 286 30.75 27.96 5.75
N SER A 287 29.57 27.32 5.66
CA SER A 287 28.58 27.29 6.74
C SER A 287 28.41 25.86 7.28
N ALA A 288 28.21 25.69 8.60
CA ALA A 288 28.16 24.35 9.20
C ALA A 288 26.97 23.53 8.65
N SER A 289 25.86 24.22 8.34
CA SER A 289 24.70 23.67 7.62
C SER A 289 24.93 23.39 6.14
N ALA A 290 26.10 23.73 5.57
CA ALA A 290 26.48 23.27 4.24
C ALA A 290 26.68 21.75 4.22
N PHE A 291 27.46 21.24 5.17
CA PHE A 291 27.98 19.88 5.22
C PHE A 291 27.02 18.85 5.86
N ALA A 292 26.03 19.29 6.64
CA ALA A 292 25.03 18.41 7.27
C ALA A 292 24.11 17.68 6.26
N LYS A 293 24.27 17.92 4.95
CA LYS A 293 23.37 17.50 3.86
C LYS A 293 23.57 16.06 3.39
N SER A 294 24.13 15.19 4.23
CA SER A 294 24.41 13.77 3.89
C SER A 294 25.32 13.62 2.66
N GLU A 295 26.31 14.51 2.53
CA GLU A 295 27.10 14.71 1.31
C GLU A 295 27.90 13.46 0.94
N CYS A 296 28.64 12.89 1.89
CA CYS A 296 29.34 11.60 1.76
C CYS A 296 28.44 10.45 1.26
N MET A 297 27.19 10.39 1.72
CA MET A 297 26.23 9.38 1.26
C MET A 297 25.79 9.65 -0.19
N ASN A 298 25.45 10.90 -0.52
CA ASN A 298 25.05 11.29 -1.89
C ASN A 298 26.20 11.10 -2.90
N ASP A 299 27.45 11.31 -2.50
CA ASP A 299 28.62 11.12 -3.36
C ASP A 299 28.90 9.63 -3.65
N HIS A 300 28.91 8.76 -2.64
CA HIS A 300 29.12 7.32 -2.88
C HIS A 300 27.94 6.65 -3.61
N LEU A 301 26.72 7.19 -3.50
CA LEU A 301 25.55 6.70 -4.27
C LEU A 301 25.68 6.98 -5.79
N LYS A 302 26.54 7.90 -6.24
CA LYS A 302 26.83 8.12 -7.67
C LYS A 302 27.54 6.94 -8.33
N PHE A 303 28.27 6.15 -7.53
CA PHE A 303 29.14 5.06 -8.00
C PHE A 303 28.57 3.67 -7.68
N THR A 304 27.33 3.58 -7.21
CA THR A 304 26.72 2.33 -6.75
C THR A 304 25.38 2.08 -7.44
N THR A 305 25.06 0.83 -7.78
CA THR A 305 23.76 0.45 -8.32
C THR A 305 22.67 0.59 -7.25
N VAL A 306 21.78 1.55 -7.43
CA VAL A 306 20.71 1.92 -6.49
C VAL A 306 19.35 1.71 -7.13
N LYS A 307 18.41 1.08 -6.41
CA LYS A 307 16.98 1.11 -6.78
C LYS A 307 16.25 2.20 -6.00
N PHE A 308 15.41 2.95 -6.70
CA PHE A 308 14.48 3.88 -6.06
C PHE A 308 13.23 3.14 -5.59
N LEU A 309 12.76 3.47 -4.39
CA LEU A 309 11.41 3.13 -3.94
C LEU A 309 10.37 3.87 -4.80
N ASP A 310 9.21 3.24 -5.02
CA ASP A 310 8.11 3.86 -5.76
C ASP A 310 7.61 5.11 -4.99
N PRO A 311 7.66 6.33 -5.57
CA PRO A 311 7.30 7.56 -4.87
C PRO A 311 5.79 7.67 -4.56
N TYR A 312 4.94 6.83 -5.14
CA TYR A 312 3.52 6.74 -4.81
C TYR A 312 3.25 5.83 -3.60
N LEU A 313 4.12 4.84 -3.35
CA LEU A 313 4.05 3.98 -2.16
C LEU A 313 4.95 4.49 -1.01
N PHE A 314 5.99 5.25 -1.34
CA PHE A 314 6.94 5.84 -0.40
C PHE A 314 7.04 7.36 -0.60
N PRO A 315 5.95 8.13 -0.46
CA PRO A 315 5.95 9.57 -0.66
C PRO A 315 6.68 10.33 0.45
N ASP A 316 7.35 11.42 0.09
CA ASP A 316 7.78 12.43 1.06
C ASP A 316 6.61 13.36 1.46
N LYS A 317 6.84 14.18 2.49
CA LYS A 317 5.87 15.15 3.02
C LYS A 317 5.13 15.92 1.92
N ARG A 318 5.86 16.46 0.94
CA ARG A 318 5.29 17.28 -0.12
C ARG A 318 4.46 16.42 -1.07
N SER A 319 5.02 15.28 -1.47
CA SER A 319 4.40 14.29 -2.34
C SER A 319 3.06 13.79 -1.78
N PHE A 320 2.97 13.56 -0.47
CA PHE A 320 1.76 13.06 0.18
C PHE A 320 0.77 14.18 0.56
N PHE A 321 1.20 15.14 1.38
CA PHE A 321 0.29 16.10 2.02
C PHE A 321 -0.01 17.35 1.18
N ASP A 322 0.91 17.75 0.30
CA ASP A 322 0.80 19.00 -0.46
C ASP A 322 0.54 18.77 -1.97
N GLN A 323 0.78 17.54 -2.48
CA GLN A 323 0.60 17.14 -3.88
C GLN A 323 -0.34 15.94 -4.10
N HIS A 324 -0.77 15.28 -3.01
CA HIS A 324 -1.74 14.17 -3.04
C HIS A 324 -1.37 13.02 -4.02
N LEU A 325 -0.08 12.72 -4.22
CA LEU A 325 0.37 11.81 -5.28
C LEU A 325 -0.15 10.37 -5.11
N SER A 326 -0.08 9.80 -3.90
CA SER A 326 -0.62 8.46 -3.62
C SER A 326 -2.15 8.45 -3.75
N GLN A 327 -2.79 9.49 -3.20
CA GLN A 327 -4.24 9.65 -3.14
C GLN A 327 -4.86 9.83 -4.53
N SER A 328 -4.14 10.46 -5.47
CA SER A 328 -4.51 10.64 -6.89
C SER A 328 -4.30 9.40 -7.78
N ARG A 329 -3.83 8.29 -7.19
CA ARG A 329 -3.82 6.96 -7.81
C ARG A 329 -4.60 5.92 -7.01
N GLY A 330 -5.36 6.34 -5.99
CA GLY A 330 -6.07 5.42 -5.09
C GLY A 330 -5.16 4.49 -4.27
N LEU A 331 -3.84 4.77 -4.22
CA LEU A 331 -2.84 3.94 -3.58
C LEU A 331 -2.69 4.32 -2.11
N VAL A 332 -2.85 3.34 -1.21
CA VAL A 332 -2.47 3.51 0.20
C VAL A 332 -0.93 3.47 0.25
N PRO A 333 -0.24 4.47 0.82
CA PRO A 333 1.20 4.42 0.99
C PRO A 333 1.62 3.21 1.83
N VAL A 334 2.85 2.74 1.63
CA VAL A 334 3.50 1.76 2.51
C VAL A 334 4.18 2.50 3.67
N VAL A 335 4.95 3.56 3.37
CA VAL A 335 5.51 4.50 4.36
C VAL A 335 5.38 5.94 3.87
N ILE A 336 4.75 6.80 4.66
CA ILE A 336 4.79 8.27 4.50
C ILE A 336 5.99 8.79 5.29
N HIS A 337 6.74 9.78 4.76
CA HIS A 337 7.91 10.34 5.45
C HIS A 337 7.78 11.87 5.60
N GLU A 338 7.59 12.38 6.83
CA GLU A 338 7.29 13.80 7.09
C GLU A 338 8.53 14.73 7.05
N ASN A 339 9.47 14.45 6.15
CA ASN A 339 10.80 15.07 6.09
C ASN A 339 10.76 16.57 5.72
N TRP A 340 10.70 17.44 6.73
CA TRP A 340 11.06 18.86 6.66
C TRP A 340 11.42 19.38 8.06
N LEU A 341 12.28 20.40 8.12
CA LEU A 341 12.48 21.30 9.27
C LEU A 341 11.17 22.02 9.66
N ALA A 342 10.28 21.34 10.36
CA ALA A 342 9.10 21.87 11.02
C ALA A 342 9.12 21.43 12.49
N SER A 343 8.57 22.24 13.41
CA SER A 343 8.55 21.91 14.84
C SER A 343 7.78 20.61 15.12
N LEU A 344 8.10 19.93 16.23
CA LEU A 344 7.38 18.75 16.69
C LEU A 344 5.86 18.99 16.72
N GLU A 345 5.43 20.13 17.28
CA GLU A 345 4.04 20.57 17.31
C GLU A 345 3.41 20.68 15.91
N SER A 346 4.17 21.19 14.94
CA SER A 346 3.71 21.32 13.54
C SER A 346 3.50 19.95 12.89
N LYS A 347 4.34 18.96 13.21
CA LYS A 347 4.20 17.57 12.76
C LYS A 347 2.98 16.92 13.41
N ILE A 348 2.89 16.92 14.74
CA ILE A 348 1.76 16.37 15.51
C ILE A 348 0.42 17.01 15.08
N LYS A 349 0.38 18.32 14.81
CA LYS A 349 -0.81 19.02 14.29
C LYS A 349 -1.19 18.55 12.88
N ARG A 350 -0.22 18.31 11.98
CA ARG A 350 -0.46 17.78 10.64
C ARG A 350 -0.95 16.33 10.68
N LEU A 351 -0.32 15.47 11.49
CA LEU A 351 -0.77 14.09 11.68
C LEU A 351 -2.20 14.04 12.24
N ARG A 352 -2.55 14.94 13.18
CA ARG A 352 -3.91 15.05 13.71
C ARG A 352 -4.92 15.55 12.65
N SER A 353 -4.57 16.50 11.80
CA SER A 353 -5.49 17.02 10.76
C SER A 353 -5.66 16.11 9.53
N TRP A 354 -5.08 14.92 9.56
CA TRP A 354 -5.11 13.89 8.51
C TRP A 354 -5.48 12.51 9.08
N ASP A 355 -5.94 12.44 10.33
CA ASP A 355 -6.29 11.21 11.05
C ASP A 355 -5.19 10.12 10.99
N LEU A 356 -3.93 10.60 11.02
CA LEU A 356 -2.69 9.84 10.99
C LEU A 356 -1.94 9.85 12.34
N LEU A 357 -2.40 10.62 13.32
CA LEU A 357 -1.86 10.60 14.68
C LEU A 357 -2.45 9.39 15.44
N ALA A 358 -1.63 8.39 15.74
CA ALA A 358 -2.05 7.17 16.41
C ALA A 358 -2.10 7.30 17.95
N SER A 359 -1.12 7.99 18.52
CA SER A 359 -1.03 8.39 19.95
C SER A 359 0.11 9.41 20.11
N THR A 360 0.20 10.03 21.29
CA THR A 360 1.34 10.85 21.74
C THR A 360 2.01 10.33 23.02
N ASP A 361 1.53 9.21 23.58
CA ASP A 361 2.04 8.55 24.78
C ASP A 361 2.02 7.01 24.63
N SER A 362 2.40 6.28 25.67
CA SER A 362 2.53 4.81 25.61
C SER A 362 1.20 4.05 25.50
N SER A 363 0.05 4.71 25.62
CA SER A 363 -1.24 4.13 25.21
C SER A 363 -1.32 4.04 23.68
N CYS A 364 -1.79 2.91 23.17
CA CYS A 364 -2.03 2.71 21.74
C CYS A 364 -3.47 2.28 21.54
N ASP A 365 -4.36 3.25 21.34
CA ASP A 365 -5.76 3.00 21.02
C ASP A 365 -5.89 2.14 19.77
N SER A 366 -6.86 1.22 19.82
CA SER A 366 -7.36 0.54 18.64
C SER A 366 -7.75 1.56 17.57
N LEU A 367 -7.49 1.23 16.30
CA LEU A 367 -8.17 1.94 15.21
C LEU A 367 -9.68 1.77 15.43
N GLU A 368 -10.39 2.87 15.66
CA GLU A 368 -11.83 2.90 15.38
C GLU A 368 -11.98 2.53 13.91
N ASN A 369 -12.61 1.38 13.64
CA ASN A 369 -12.89 1.00 12.26
C ASN A 369 -13.91 2.00 11.71
N GLY A 370 -13.51 2.74 10.67
CA GLY A 370 -14.34 3.77 10.04
C GLY A 370 -15.74 3.23 9.75
N ILE A 371 -16.73 3.77 10.47
CA ILE A 371 -18.06 3.20 10.69
C ILE A 371 -18.06 1.92 11.56
N PRO A 372 -18.29 2.05 12.88
CA PRO A 372 -18.82 0.94 13.68
C PRO A 372 -20.30 0.78 13.36
N TYR A 373 -20.63 0.03 12.30
CA TYR A 373 -21.96 -0.57 12.24
C TYR A 373 -22.13 -1.48 13.45
N SER A 374 -23.27 -1.35 14.14
CA SER A 374 -23.62 -2.26 15.21
C SER A 374 -23.59 -3.70 14.69
N LEU A 375 -23.03 -4.59 15.50
CA LEU A 375 -23.09 -6.03 15.24
C LEU A 375 -24.57 -6.43 15.03
N PRO A 376 -24.89 -7.31 14.05
CA PRO A 376 -26.24 -7.78 13.85
C PRO A 376 -26.81 -8.37 15.14
N ASP A 377 -28.05 -8.00 15.47
CA ASP A 377 -28.75 -8.57 16.63
C ASP A 377 -28.95 -10.08 16.39
N ARG A 378 -28.42 -10.89 17.30
CA ARG A 378 -28.50 -12.36 17.24
C ARG A 378 -29.93 -12.89 17.42
N THR A 379 -30.84 -12.09 17.95
CA THR A 379 -32.23 -12.50 18.24
C THR A 379 -33.15 -12.37 17.03
N ALA A 380 -32.80 -11.53 16.05
CA ALA A 380 -33.60 -11.32 14.85
C ALA A 380 -33.19 -12.27 13.71
N PRO A 381 -34.12 -13.00 13.08
CA PRO A 381 -33.80 -13.81 11.91
C PRO A 381 -33.53 -12.92 10.69
N VAL A 382 -32.37 -13.08 10.05
CA VAL A 382 -32.05 -12.34 8.83
C VAL A 382 -32.92 -12.80 7.68
N ARG A 383 -33.87 -11.94 7.29
CA ARG A 383 -34.69 -12.13 6.08
C ARG A 383 -33.87 -11.80 4.84
N ILE A 384 -34.04 -12.61 3.80
CA ILE A 384 -33.50 -12.35 2.46
C ILE A 384 -34.68 -11.94 1.58
N ARG A 385 -34.56 -10.81 0.87
CA ARG A 385 -35.49 -10.39 -0.17
C ARG A 385 -34.82 -10.49 -1.53
N ILE A 386 -35.58 -10.97 -2.51
CA ILE A 386 -35.21 -10.97 -3.92
C ILE A 386 -35.89 -9.79 -4.58
N ARG A 387 -35.13 -8.95 -5.28
CA ARG A 387 -35.63 -7.79 -6.01
C ARG A 387 -35.27 -7.91 -7.48
N VAL A 388 -36.29 -8.11 -8.32
CA VAL A 388 -36.14 -8.21 -9.78
C VAL A 388 -36.37 -6.84 -10.41
N LEU A 389 -35.43 -6.41 -11.24
CA LEU A 389 -35.52 -5.17 -12.03
C LEU A 389 -35.76 -5.54 -13.49
N THR A 390 -36.88 -5.09 -14.05
CA THR A 390 -37.29 -5.44 -15.42
C THR A 390 -37.81 -4.21 -16.16
N TYR A 391 -37.92 -4.32 -17.49
CA TYR A 391 -38.50 -3.28 -18.33
C TYR A 391 -39.43 -3.86 -19.40
N ASN A 392 -38.89 -4.34 -20.52
CA ASN A 392 -39.67 -4.75 -21.70
C ASN A 392 -39.18 -6.07 -22.33
N ARG A 393 -38.46 -6.92 -21.59
CA ARG A 393 -37.88 -8.17 -22.07
C ARG A 393 -38.63 -9.40 -21.54
N LEU A 394 -39.91 -9.55 -21.87
CA LEU A 394 -40.80 -10.58 -21.30
C LEU A 394 -40.19 -12.00 -21.29
N LYS A 395 -39.64 -12.49 -22.42
CA LYS A 395 -39.03 -13.83 -22.49
C LYS A 395 -37.84 -14.00 -21.54
N SER A 396 -37.12 -12.92 -21.28
CA SER A 396 -35.97 -12.87 -20.38
C SER A 396 -36.43 -12.91 -18.93
N LEU A 397 -37.40 -12.06 -18.57
CA LEU A 397 -38.07 -12.07 -17.27
C LEU A 397 -38.69 -13.44 -16.95
N GLN A 398 -39.32 -14.10 -17.93
CA GLN A 398 -39.88 -15.44 -17.78
C GLN A 398 -38.82 -16.51 -17.49
N ARG A 399 -37.61 -16.42 -18.09
CA ARG A 399 -36.48 -17.29 -17.76
C ARG A 399 -36.02 -17.08 -16.31
N LEU A 400 -35.82 -15.82 -15.92
CA LEU A 400 -35.44 -15.46 -14.55
C LEU A 400 -36.46 -15.99 -13.52
N LEU A 401 -37.75 -15.64 -13.70
CA LEU A 401 -38.82 -16.06 -12.80
C LEU A 401 -38.99 -17.58 -12.75
N LYS A 402 -38.80 -18.30 -13.86
CA LYS A 402 -38.77 -19.77 -13.87
C LYS A 402 -37.60 -20.32 -13.06
N SER A 403 -36.40 -19.75 -13.19
CA SER A 403 -35.23 -20.19 -12.42
C SER A 403 -35.37 -19.91 -10.92
N LEU A 404 -35.94 -18.75 -10.55
CA LEU A 404 -36.31 -18.42 -9.17
C LEU A 404 -37.35 -19.38 -8.61
N GLN A 405 -38.39 -19.72 -9.38
CA GLN A 405 -39.48 -20.61 -8.96
C GLN A 405 -39.03 -22.06 -8.76
N LEU A 406 -37.97 -22.50 -9.44
CA LEU A 406 -37.38 -23.85 -9.34
C LEU A 406 -36.26 -23.98 -8.29
N ALA A 407 -35.89 -22.90 -7.59
CA ALA A 407 -34.81 -22.94 -6.60
C ALA A 407 -35.28 -23.47 -5.22
N ASN A 408 -34.33 -24.04 -4.47
CA ASN A 408 -34.57 -24.61 -3.15
C ASN A 408 -34.37 -23.58 -2.04
N TYR A 409 -35.48 -23.05 -1.52
CA TYR A 409 -35.52 -22.07 -0.43
C TYR A 409 -35.39 -22.67 0.98
N SER A 410 -35.11 -23.97 1.11
CA SER A 410 -34.95 -24.65 2.42
C SER A 410 -36.18 -24.47 3.35
N SER A 411 -37.36 -24.37 2.76
CA SER A 411 -38.66 -24.05 3.38
C SER A 411 -38.79 -22.65 4.01
N ASP A 412 -37.87 -21.72 3.75
CA ASP A 412 -37.99 -20.33 4.20
C ASP A 412 -39.01 -19.56 3.34
N SER A 413 -39.77 -18.65 3.97
CA SER A 413 -40.63 -17.69 3.27
C SER A 413 -39.82 -16.48 2.80
N VAL A 414 -39.70 -16.32 1.48
CA VAL A 414 -38.84 -15.35 0.81
C VAL A 414 -39.68 -14.32 0.05
N ALA A 415 -39.48 -13.04 0.37
CA ALA A 415 -40.14 -11.95 -0.33
C ALA A 415 -39.55 -11.74 -1.74
N LEU A 416 -40.44 -11.60 -2.74
CA LEU A 416 -40.08 -11.28 -4.12
C LEU A 416 -40.71 -9.94 -4.52
N ASP A 417 -39.88 -8.93 -4.72
CA ASP A 417 -40.26 -7.59 -5.17
C ASP A 417 -39.91 -7.43 -6.66
N ILE A 418 -40.87 -7.07 -7.51
CA ILE A 418 -40.68 -6.90 -8.96
C ILE A 418 -40.87 -5.44 -9.33
N SER A 419 -39.80 -4.77 -9.74
CA SER A 419 -39.76 -3.39 -10.20
C SER A 419 -39.83 -3.34 -11.72
N ILE A 420 -40.84 -2.65 -12.26
CA ILE A 420 -41.09 -2.53 -13.70
C ILE A 420 -40.97 -1.05 -14.08
N ASP A 421 -39.86 -0.67 -14.73
CA ASP A 421 -39.68 0.69 -15.26
C ASP A 421 -40.69 0.99 -16.38
N ARG A 422 -40.98 2.27 -16.61
CA ARG A 422 -41.94 2.74 -17.62
C ARG A 422 -41.20 3.26 -18.85
N PRO A 423 -41.76 3.13 -20.07
CA PRO A 423 -41.17 3.72 -21.26
C PRO A 423 -41.04 5.24 -21.15
N SER A 424 -39.97 5.78 -21.74
CA SER A 424 -39.79 7.23 -21.85
C SER A 424 -40.85 7.85 -22.78
N SER A 425 -41.05 9.17 -22.71
CA SER A 425 -41.92 9.88 -23.67
C SER A 425 -41.46 9.72 -25.13
N LYS A 426 -40.16 9.47 -25.34
CA LYS A 426 -39.52 9.24 -26.65
C LYS A 426 -39.56 7.78 -27.13
N ALA A 427 -40.06 6.85 -26.32
CA ALA A 427 -40.10 5.43 -26.67
C ALA A 427 -40.96 5.17 -27.91
N ASP A 428 -40.54 4.26 -28.78
CA ASP A 428 -41.28 3.90 -29.99
C ASP A 428 -42.51 3.00 -29.68
N VAL A 429 -43.29 2.67 -30.71
CA VAL A 429 -44.51 1.87 -30.58
C VAL A 429 -44.21 0.43 -30.16
N ASP A 430 -43.12 -0.16 -30.67
CA ASP A 430 -42.73 -1.54 -30.38
C ASP A 430 -42.09 -1.68 -29.00
N GLU A 431 -41.38 -0.66 -28.53
CA GLU A 431 -40.87 -0.54 -27.16
C GLU A 431 -42.02 -0.45 -26.16
N LYS A 432 -43.05 0.36 -26.46
CA LYS A 432 -44.29 0.46 -25.68
C LYS A 432 -45.09 -0.85 -25.71
N ASN A 433 -45.19 -1.53 -26.86
CA ASN A 433 -45.91 -2.80 -26.97
C ASN A 433 -45.17 -3.95 -26.26
N ARG A 434 -43.84 -4.05 -26.35
CA ARG A 434 -43.03 -4.98 -25.55
C ARG A 434 -43.16 -4.73 -24.04
N TRP A 435 -43.30 -3.48 -23.62
CA TRP A 435 -43.58 -3.13 -22.23
C TRP A 435 -44.99 -3.56 -21.79
N LYS A 436 -46.03 -3.33 -22.63
CA LYS A 436 -47.40 -3.82 -22.34
C LYS A 436 -47.42 -5.33 -22.11
N GLN A 437 -46.71 -6.12 -22.94
CA GLN A 437 -46.59 -7.57 -22.76
C GLN A 437 -46.02 -7.99 -21.39
N VAL A 438 -45.13 -7.18 -20.80
CA VAL A 438 -44.63 -7.39 -19.43
C VAL A 438 -45.72 -7.10 -18.40
N ILE A 439 -46.48 -6.01 -18.56
CA ILE A 439 -47.63 -5.67 -17.69
C ILE A 439 -48.77 -6.70 -17.80
N GLU A 440 -49.10 -7.16 -19.00
CA GLU A 440 -50.11 -8.21 -19.27
C GLU A 440 -49.70 -9.60 -18.75
N TYR A 441 -48.43 -9.81 -18.42
CA TYR A 441 -47.92 -11.02 -17.80
C TYR A 441 -47.82 -10.88 -16.28
N MET A 442 -47.30 -9.75 -15.80
CA MET A 442 -47.07 -9.52 -14.38
C MET A 442 -48.30 -9.01 -13.61
N GLY A 443 -49.21 -8.32 -14.27
CA GLY A 443 -50.21 -7.46 -13.62
C GLY A 443 -49.62 -6.09 -13.26
N ASP A 444 -50.52 -5.14 -13.00
CA ASP A 444 -50.20 -3.75 -12.61
C ASP A 444 -50.22 -3.51 -11.09
N GLY A 445 -50.63 -4.53 -10.32
CA GLY A 445 -50.77 -4.48 -8.86
C GLY A 445 -52.08 -3.86 -8.35
N ALA A 446 -52.99 -3.42 -9.23
CA ALA A 446 -54.23 -2.73 -8.85
C ALA A 446 -55.50 -3.28 -9.53
N HIS A 447 -55.40 -3.71 -10.80
CA HIS A 447 -56.55 -4.10 -11.62
C HIS A 447 -56.32 -5.38 -12.44
N HIS A 448 -55.08 -5.83 -12.64
CA HIS A 448 -54.76 -7.02 -13.43
C HIS A 448 -54.18 -8.16 -12.58
N SER A 449 -54.78 -9.36 -12.69
CA SER A 449 -54.27 -10.58 -12.07
C SER A 449 -53.00 -11.08 -12.77
N SER A 450 -51.97 -11.39 -11.98
CA SER A 450 -50.70 -11.88 -12.53
C SER A 450 -50.84 -13.28 -13.15
N LYS A 451 -50.19 -13.49 -14.30
CA LYS A 451 -49.99 -14.83 -14.88
C LYS A 451 -48.85 -15.58 -14.19
N PHE A 452 -47.99 -14.87 -13.47
CA PHE A 452 -46.98 -15.45 -12.59
C PHE A 452 -47.54 -15.62 -11.17
N ARG A 453 -47.21 -16.73 -10.50
CA ARG A 453 -47.52 -16.95 -9.10
C ARG A 453 -46.24 -17.35 -8.38
N TRP A 454 -45.96 -16.69 -7.26
CA TRP A 454 -44.83 -17.00 -6.39
C TRP A 454 -45.28 -17.97 -5.30
N SER A 455 -44.69 -19.16 -5.23
CA SER A 455 -45.07 -20.17 -4.21
C SER A 455 -44.27 -20.09 -2.91
N HIS A 456 -43.20 -19.30 -2.88
CA HIS A 456 -42.18 -19.36 -1.83
C HIS A 456 -42.23 -18.17 -0.84
N GLY A 457 -43.28 -17.35 -0.88
CA GLY A 457 -43.44 -16.21 0.04
C GLY A 457 -44.35 -15.10 -0.53
N PRO A 458 -44.29 -13.87 0.02
CA PRO A 458 -45.06 -12.74 -0.50
C PRO A 458 -44.47 -12.20 -1.82
N LEU A 459 -45.35 -11.77 -2.72
CA LEU A 459 -45.03 -11.15 -4.01
C LEU A 459 -45.47 -9.68 -4.00
N SER A 460 -44.57 -8.77 -4.35
CA SER A 460 -44.84 -7.34 -4.52
C SER A 460 -44.50 -6.90 -5.95
N ILE A 461 -45.33 -6.06 -6.56
CA ILE A 461 -45.13 -5.57 -7.93
C ILE A 461 -45.24 -4.05 -7.93
N THR A 462 -44.21 -3.37 -8.42
CA THR A 462 -44.12 -1.91 -8.49
C THR A 462 -43.93 -1.47 -9.93
N VAL A 463 -44.99 -0.93 -10.54
CA VAL A 463 -44.93 -0.28 -11.86
C VAL A 463 -44.59 1.20 -11.66
N HIS A 464 -43.49 1.67 -12.24
CA HIS A 464 -43.07 3.07 -12.07
C HIS A 464 -44.02 4.04 -12.80
N LYS A 465 -44.36 5.16 -12.15
CA LYS A 465 -45.28 6.18 -12.70
C LYS A 465 -44.67 6.97 -13.87
N LYS A 466 -43.35 7.01 -13.98
CA LYS A 466 -42.54 7.67 -15.02
C LYS A 466 -41.31 6.82 -15.32
N HIS A 467 -40.64 7.07 -16.44
CA HIS A 467 -39.35 6.44 -16.70
C HIS A 467 -38.32 6.87 -15.64
N VAL A 468 -37.76 5.91 -14.89
CA VAL A 468 -36.75 6.14 -13.84
C VAL A 468 -35.36 5.64 -14.25
N GLY A 469 -35.27 4.74 -15.25
CA GLY A 469 -34.03 4.12 -15.71
C GLY A 469 -33.38 3.21 -14.67
N LEU A 470 -32.27 2.55 -15.03
CA LEU A 470 -31.56 1.64 -14.14
C LEU A 470 -31.17 2.32 -12.81
N PHE A 471 -30.67 3.56 -12.84
CA PHE A 471 -30.33 4.29 -11.61
C PHE A 471 -31.52 4.38 -10.64
N GLY A 472 -32.70 4.75 -11.12
CA GLY A 472 -33.90 4.85 -10.28
C GLY A 472 -34.46 3.49 -9.89
N GLN A 473 -34.42 2.49 -10.78
CA GLN A 473 -34.77 1.11 -10.43
C GLN A 473 -33.93 0.62 -9.25
N TRP A 474 -32.60 0.76 -9.32
CA TRP A 474 -31.70 0.35 -8.26
C TRP A 474 -31.88 1.16 -6.96
N THR A 475 -31.94 2.50 -7.04
CA THR A 475 -31.92 3.37 -5.83
C THR A 475 -33.28 3.61 -5.15
N LEU A 476 -34.41 3.54 -5.87
CA LEU A 476 -35.76 3.79 -5.29
C LEU A 476 -36.34 2.53 -4.61
N ALA A 477 -35.55 1.92 -3.72
CA ALA A 477 -36.02 0.85 -2.84
C ALA A 477 -36.64 1.43 -1.56
N ASN A 478 -37.70 0.81 -1.04
CA ASN A 478 -38.39 1.26 0.19
C ASN A 478 -38.08 0.41 1.44
N ASN A 479 -37.42 -0.75 1.29
CA ASN A 479 -36.98 -1.59 2.40
C ASN A 479 -35.44 -1.61 2.46
N HIS A 480 -34.91 -1.46 3.67
CA HIS A 480 -33.47 -1.40 3.95
C HIS A 480 -33.03 -2.30 5.11
N GLN A 481 -33.96 -3.07 5.71
CA GLN A 481 -33.71 -3.89 6.91
C GLN A 481 -33.34 -5.34 6.58
N ASP A 482 -33.75 -5.82 5.40
CA ASP A 482 -33.53 -7.20 4.96
C ASP A 482 -32.31 -7.28 4.04
N VAL A 483 -31.66 -8.45 3.94
CA VAL A 483 -30.59 -8.68 2.95
C VAL A 483 -31.20 -8.62 1.55
N GLN A 484 -30.66 -7.75 0.69
CA GLN A 484 -31.19 -7.55 -0.67
C GLN A 484 -30.36 -8.33 -1.68
N LEU A 485 -30.94 -9.36 -2.30
CA LEU A 485 -30.47 -9.93 -3.56
C LEU A 485 -31.14 -9.17 -4.71
N VAL A 486 -30.36 -8.54 -5.58
CA VAL A 486 -30.89 -7.80 -6.74
C VAL A 486 -30.49 -8.49 -8.05
N LEU A 487 -31.47 -8.64 -8.94
CA LEU A 487 -31.37 -9.36 -10.20
C LEU A 487 -32.01 -8.52 -11.33
N GLU A 488 -31.31 -8.34 -12.45
CA GLU A 488 -31.90 -7.77 -13.66
C GLU A 488 -32.55 -8.86 -14.53
N ASP A 489 -33.51 -8.50 -15.39
CA ASP A 489 -34.31 -9.46 -16.16
C ASP A 489 -33.53 -10.35 -17.15
N ASP A 490 -32.22 -10.16 -17.36
CA ASP A 490 -31.36 -11.05 -18.15
C ASP A 490 -30.62 -12.13 -17.36
N ILE A 491 -30.77 -12.17 -16.04
CA ILE A 491 -30.14 -13.19 -15.19
C ILE A 491 -30.90 -14.53 -15.21
N GLU A 492 -30.17 -15.63 -15.06
CA GLU A 492 -30.67 -16.94 -14.62
C GLU A 492 -29.96 -17.33 -13.33
N VAL A 493 -30.67 -17.93 -12.36
CA VAL A 493 -30.09 -18.39 -11.08
C VAL A 493 -30.09 -19.91 -10.91
N SER A 494 -29.06 -20.43 -10.27
CA SER A 494 -28.89 -21.86 -9.95
C SER A 494 -29.98 -22.31 -8.97
N PRO A 495 -30.55 -23.52 -9.10
CA PRO A 495 -31.49 -24.05 -8.10
C PRO A 495 -30.96 -24.06 -6.66
N HIS A 496 -29.64 -23.97 -6.47
CA HIS A 496 -28.96 -24.02 -5.18
C HIS A 496 -28.51 -22.65 -4.65
N PHE A 497 -28.75 -21.54 -5.38
CA PHE A 497 -28.22 -20.21 -5.02
C PHE A 497 -28.59 -19.80 -3.59
N TYR A 498 -29.81 -20.10 -3.17
CA TYR A 498 -30.33 -19.71 -1.86
C TYR A 498 -29.67 -20.49 -0.71
N ILE A 499 -29.36 -21.77 -0.92
CA ILE A 499 -28.65 -22.61 0.05
C ILE A 499 -27.26 -22.01 0.34
N PHE A 500 -26.55 -21.57 -0.70
CA PHE A 500 -25.29 -20.83 -0.54
C PHE A 500 -25.48 -19.52 0.22
N LEU A 501 -26.47 -18.69 -0.15
CA LEU A 501 -26.73 -17.42 0.53
C LEU A 501 -27.01 -17.62 2.03
N LYS A 502 -27.94 -18.51 2.38
CA LYS A 502 -28.31 -18.80 3.78
C LYS A 502 -27.08 -19.19 4.61
N GLN A 503 -26.21 -20.05 4.07
CA GLN A 503 -25.02 -20.51 4.78
C GLN A 503 -23.89 -19.45 4.82
N ALA A 504 -23.67 -18.69 3.73
CA ALA A 504 -22.68 -17.62 3.69
C ALA A 504 -23.05 -16.43 4.59
N ILE A 505 -24.34 -16.06 4.66
CA ILE A 505 -24.86 -15.03 5.57
C ILE A 505 -24.69 -15.49 7.03
N ASN A 506 -25.05 -16.73 7.35
CA ASN A 506 -24.84 -17.29 8.68
C ASN A 506 -23.36 -17.31 9.08
N PHE A 507 -22.46 -17.68 8.16
CA PHE A 507 -21.03 -17.77 8.44
C PHE A 507 -20.32 -16.42 8.54
N TYR A 508 -20.60 -15.45 7.66
CA TYR A 508 -19.85 -14.19 7.56
C TYR A 508 -20.57 -12.95 8.13
N TYR A 509 -21.90 -12.96 8.23
CA TYR A 509 -22.67 -11.81 8.72
C TYR A 509 -23.20 -12.03 10.14
N MET A 510 -23.85 -13.17 10.40
CA MET A 510 -24.46 -13.43 11.73
C MET A 510 -23.47 -13.94 12.78
N ASN A 511 -22.43 -14.68 12.38
CA ASN A 511 -21.42 -15.14 13.32
C ASN A 511 -20.45 -13.99 13.70
N GLN A 512 -20.64 -13.41 14.88
CA GLN A 512 -19.79 -12.34 15.45
C GLN A 512 -18.28 -12.69 15.47
N SER A 513 -17.91 -13.97 15.60
CA SER A 513 -16.50 -14.39 15.56
C SER A 513 -15.89 -14.28 14.16
N ASN A 514 -16.70 -14.20 13.10
CA ASN A 514 -16.30 -14.07 11.70
C ASN A 514 -16.67 -12.73 11.06
N TYR A 515 -17.58 -11.96 11.68
CA TYR A 515 -18.10 -10.69 11.18
C TYR A 515 -16.97 -9.69 10.85
N ASP A 516 -17.10 -9.03 9.71
CA ASP A 516 -16.20 -7.98 9.24
C ASP A 516 -17.02 -6.84 8.66
N SER A 517 -17.02 -5.68 9.32
CA SER A 517 -17.84 -4.51 8.95
C SER A 517 -17.49 -3.91 7.58
N ARG A 518 -16.40 -4.37 6.93
CA ARG A 518 -16.01 -3.96 5.57
C ARG A 518 -16.62 -4.86 4.48
N MET A 519 -17.23 -5.98 4.85
CA MET A 519 -17.88 -6.88 3.90
C MET A 519 -19.30 -6.37 3.60
N PHE A 520 -19.49 -5.75 2.43
CA PHE A 520 -20.78 -5.14 2.07
C PHE A 520 -21.86 -6.14 1.64
N GLY A 521 -21.47 -7.39 1.38
CA GLY A 521 -22.36 -8.47 0.99
C GLY A 521 -21.65 -9.59 0.23
N LEU A 522 -22.37 -10.18 -0.73
CA LEU A 522 -21.97 -11.37 -1.50
C LEU A 522 -22.17 -11.11 -3.01
N SER A 523 -21.54 -11.92 -3.87
CA SER A 523 -21.80 -11.92 -5.31
C SER A 523 -22.05 -13.35 -5.80
N LEU A 524 -23.14 -13.55 -6.56
CA LEU A 524 -23.51 -14.86 -7.12
C LEU A 524 -22.83 -15.17 -8.47
N GLN A 525 -22.24 -14.17 -9.13
CA GLN A 525 -21.49 -14.32 -10.37
C GLN A 525 -20.05 -14.80 -10.13
N HIS A 526 -19.51 -15.57 -11.09
CA HIS A 526 -18.07 -15.75 -11.20
C HIS A 526 -17.41 -14.44 -11.67
N GLN A 527 -16.24 -14.11 -11.11
CA GLN A 527 -15.55 -12.87 -11.46
C GLN A 527 -14.78 -13.02 -12.77
N HIS A 528 -15.25 -12.33 -13.82
CA HIS A 528 -14.75 -12.48 -15.19
C HIS A 528 -14.07 -11.21 -15.75
N THR A 529 -14.19 -10.06 -15.07
CA THR A 529 -13.70 -8.75 -15.52
C THR A 529 -12.78 -8.14 -14.46
N VAL A 530 -11.45 -8.23 -14.64
CA VAL A 530 -10.52 -7.41 -13.84
C VAL A 530 -10.35 -6.06 -14.52
N LEU A 531 -10.72 -4.98 -13.82
CA LEU A 531 -10.60 -3.63 -14.37
C LEU A 531 -9.15 -3.13 -14.37
N GLY A 532 -8.65 -2.86 -15.58
CA GLY A 532 -7.33 -2.29 -15.80
C GLY A 532 -7.16 -0.89 -15.18
N GLN A 533 -5.90 -0.53 -14.90
CA GLN A 533 -5.51 0.77 -14.33
C GLN A 533 -5.59 1.94 -15.32
N ARG A 534 -5.65 1.66 -16.63
CA ARG A 534 -5.78 2.62 -17.75
C ARG A 534 -6.34 1.91 -18.99
N ALA A 535 -6.94 2.66 -19.93
CA ALA A 535 -7.16 2.16 -21.28
C ALA A 535 -5.82 1.82 -21.98
N GLY A 536 -5.87 0.92 -22.96
CA GLY A 536 -4.69 0.48 -23.74
C GLY A 536 -3.78 -0.56 -23.06
N PHE A 537 -3.89 -0.75 -21.73
CA PHE A 537 -3.22 -1.85 -21.03
C PHE A 537 -4.11 -3.11 -21.04
N PRO A 538 -3.53 -4.32 -21.17
CA PRO A 538 -4.31 -5.54 -21.12
C PRO A 538 -4.98 -5.68 -19.75
N MET A 539 -6.26 -6.09 -19.74
CA MET A 539 -6.93 -6.53 -18.51
C MET A 539 -6.13 -7.68 -17.92
N ARG A 540 -5.80 -7.60 -16.63
CA ARG A 540 -5.14 -8.72 -15.93
C ARG A 540 -6.06 -9.94 -15.98
N SER A 541 -5.49 -11.14 -16.08
CA SER A 541 -6.22 -12.33 -15.68
C SER A 541 -6.55 -12.27 -14.18
N ILE A 542 -7.53 -13.07 -13.77
CA ILE A 542 -7.65 -13.53 -12.38
C ILE A 542 -6.26 -14.07 -11.96
N ASP A 543 -5.86 -13.84 -10.71
CA ASP A 543 -4.53 -14.25 -10.21
C ASP A 543 -4.28 -15.76 -10.41
N LYS A 544 -3.02 -16.15 -10.60
CA LYS A 544 -2.62 -17.55 -10.78
C LYS A 544 -3.05 -18.41 -9.59
N GLU A 545 -2.91 -17.87 -8.37
CA GLU A 545 -3.33 -18.51 -7.11
C GLU A 545 -4.80 -18.93 -7.10
N LEU A 546 -5.67 -18.29 -7.91
CA LEU A 546 -7.09 -18.66 -8.05
C LEU A 546 -7.41 -19.50 -9.29
N ASN A 547 -6.44 -19.76 -10.18
CA ASN A 547 -6.60 -20.67 -11.33
C ASN A 547 -5.87 -22.01 -11.12
N GLU A 548 -5.13 -22.18 -10.02
CA GLU A 548 -4.35 -23.38 -9.68
C GLU A 548 -5.19 -24.44 -8.94
N THR A 549 -4.82 -25.71 -9.06
CA THR A 549 -5.52 -26.83 -8.40
C THR A 549 -5.34 -26.73 -6.89
N GLY A 550 -6.46 -26.65 -6.15
CA GLY A 550 -6.44 -26.39 -4.70
C GLY A 550 -6.58 -24.91 -4.32
N ALA A 551 -6.82 -24.02 -5.30
CA ALA A 551 -7.17 -22.62 -5.08
C ALA A 551 -8.32 -22.45 -4.06
N PRO A 552 -8.30 -21.39 -3.23
CA PRO A 552 -9.42 -21.04 -2.37
C PRO A 552 -10.74 -20.88 -3.14
N VAL A 553 -11.78 -21.62 -2.71
CA VAL A 553 -13.15 -21.55 -3.25
C VAL A 553 -13.80 -20.19 -2.98
N PHE A 554 -13.31 -19.44 -2.00
CA PHE A 554 -13.81 -18.10 -1.64
C PHE A 554 -12.68 -17.07 -1.62
N PHE A 555 -12.99 -15.88 -2.11
CA PHE A 555 -12.15 -14.69 -1.99
C PHE A 555 -13.01 -13.44 -1.77
N LYS A 556 -12.39 -12.39 -1.22
CA LYS A 556 -12.99 -11.07 -0.98
C LYS A 556 -12.44 -10.10 -2.04
N TYR A 557 -13.28 -9.33 -2.72
CA TYR A 557 -12.85 -8.43 -3.81
C TYR A 557 -13.60 -7.08 -3.73
N GLN A 558 -12.89 -5.98 -3.93
CA GLN A 558 -13.46 -4.63 -3.74
C GLN A 558 -14.43 -4.19 -4.84
N LEU A 559 -14.25 -4.68 -6.06
CA LEU A 559 -15.17 -4.38 -7.16
C LEU A 559 -16.53 -5.05 -6.89
N LEU A 560 -17.58 -4.38 -7.36
CA LEU A 560 -18.94 -4.90 -7.31
C LEU A 560 -19.18 -5.89 -8.45
N GLY A 561 -19.76 -7.05 -8.14
CA GLY A 561 -20.31 -7.99 -9.11
C GLY A 561 -21.80 -7.77 -9.25
N THR A 562 -22.25 -7.34 -10.42
CA THR A 562 -23.59 -6.76 -10.66
C THR A 562 -24.64 -7.80 -11.04
N TRP A 563 -24.25 -8.99 -11.48
CA TRP A 563 -25.16 -10.10 -11.75
C TRP A 563 -25.38 -10.95 -10.49
N GLY A 564 -26.54 -10.76 -9.85
CA GLY A 564 -26.81 -11.35 -8.54
C GLY A 564 -25.96 -10.71 -7.44
N ALA A 565 -26.00 -9.37 -7.39
CA ALA A 565 -25.42 -8.60 -6.31
C ALA A 565 -26.26 -8.79 -5.03
N VAL A 566 -25.60 -9.09 -3.91
CA VAL A 566 -26.23 -9.18 -2.59
C VAL A 566 -25.63 -8.13 -1.68
N PHE A 567 -26.48 -7.37 -1.00
CA PHE A 567 -26.08 -6.34 -0.05
C PHE A 567 -26.65 -6.61 1.34
N PHE A 568 -25.82 -6.40 2.37
CA PHE A 568 -26.26 -6.44 3.76
C PHE A 568 -26.98 -5.13 4.14
N PRO A 569 -27.96 -5.17 5.07
CA PRO A 569 -28.86 -4.05 5.40
C PRO A 569 -28.15 -2.71 5.60
N GLU A 570 -27.24 -2.64 6.56
CA GLU A 570 -26.55 -1.40 6.95
C GLU A 570 -25.69 -0.80 5.82
N HIS A 571 -24.98 -1.64 5.08
CA HIS A 571 -24.14 -1.23 3.95
C HIS A 571 -24.97 -0.65 2.81
N TRP A 572 -26.11 -1.29 2.50
CA TRP A 572 -27.04 -0.80 1.48
C TRP A 572 -27.74 0.49 1.92
N HIS A 573 -28.23 0.53 3.16
CA HIS A 573 -28.87 1.70 3.74
C HIS A 573 -27.95 2.92 3.78
N ALA A 574 -26.67 2.73 4.12
CA ALA A 574 -25.66 3.78 4.12
C ALA A 574 -25.28 4.26 2.71
N PHE A 575 -25.26 3.37 1.70
CA PHE A 575 -25.10 3.79 0.31
C PHE A 575 -26.30 4.64 -0.16
N LEU A 576 -27.53 4.20 0.13
CA LEU A 576 -28.74 4.95 -0.23
C LEU A 576 -28.81 6.32 0.47
N LYS A 577 -28.41 6.41 1.74
CA LYS A 577 -28.22 7.69 2.45
C LYS A 577 -27.16 8.57 1.78
N TRP A 578 -26.01 8.02 1.39
CA TRP A 578 -24.91 8.78 0.77
C TRP A 578 -25.30 9.29 -0.62
N ILE A 579 -25.84 8.43 -1.49
CA ILE A 579 -26.19 8.81 -2.88
C ILE A 579 -27.31 9.85 -2.94
N ALA A 580 -28.22 9.88 -1.95
CA ALA A 580 -29.21 10.95 -1.82
C ALA A 580 -28.61 12.34 -1.51
N THR A 581 -27.36 12.42 -1.02
CA THR A 581 -26.63 13.68 -0.79
C THR A 581 -25.80 14.13 -2.00
N VAL A 582 -25.69 13.31 -3.04
CA VAL A 582 -24.78 13.51 -4.16
C VAL A 582 -25.47 14.25 -5.31
N LYS A 583 -24.80 15.28 -5.83
CA LYS A 583 -25.21 15.95 -7.08
C LYS A 583 -24.82 15.06 -8.26
N LEU A 584 -25.76 14.24 -8.74
CA LEU A 584 -25.49 13.26 -9.81
C LEU A 584 -24.92 13.91 -11.09
N ASP A 585 -25.33 15.13 -11.41
CA ASP A 585 -24.84 15.84 -12.60
C ASP A 585 -23.35 16.27 -12.49
N ASP A 586 -22.77 16.29 -11.28
CA ASP A 586 -21.32 16.35 -11.09
C ASP A 586 -20.71 14.94 -11.27
N MET A 587 -20.44 14.60 -12.53
CA MET A 587 -19.77 13.34 -12.85
C MET A 587 -18.35 13.24 -12.25
N GLN A 588 -17.67 14.36 -11.98
CA GLN A 588 -16.31 14.31 -11.43
C GLN A 588 -16.32 13.76 -9.99
N ALA A 589 -17.39 14.02 -9.23
CA ALA A 589 -17.59 13.46 -7.90
C ALA A 589 -17.80 11.93 -7.88
N GLY A 590 -18.18 11.29 -9.00
CA GLY A 590 -18.42 9.84 -9.07
C GLY A 590 -17.19 8.99 -9.43
N CYS A 591 -16.10 9.61 -9.87
CA CYS A 591 -14.90 8.92 -10.28
C CYS A 591 -14.16 8.23 -9.13
N THR A 592 -13.58 7.05 -9.39
CA THR A 592 -12.78 6.33 -8.39
C THR A 592 -11.27 6.66 -8.51
N PRO A 593 -10.56 7.00 -7.42
CA PRO A 593 -9.15 7.40 -7.42
C PRO A 593 -8.15 6.49 -8.11
N SER A 594 -8.43 5.18 -8.19
CA SER A 594 -7.48 4.19 -8.67
C SER A 594 -7.40 4.07 -10.20
N GLY A 595 -7.83 5.10 -10.94
CA GLY A 595 -7.72 5.16 -12.40
C GLY A 595 -8.53 4.09 -13.16
N LEU A 596 -9.49 3.45 -12.49
CA LEU A 596 -10.25 2.33 -13.07
C LEU A 596 -10.79 2.67 -14.45
N VAL A 597 -10.52 1.81 -15.43
CA VAL A 597 -10.94 2.02 -16.83
C VAL A 597 -12.46 2.19 -16.98
N SER A 598 -13.26 1.65 -16.06
CA SER A 598 -14.71 1.90 -15.97
C SER A 598 -15.08 3.36 -15.72
N THR A 599 -14.25 4.12 -15.00
CA THR A 599 -14.42 5.57 -14.78
C THR A 599 -14.22 6.34 -16.09
N GLN A 600 -13.19 5.98 -16.87
CA GLN A 600 -12.96 6.56 -18.19
C GLN A 600 -14.12 6.23 -19.15
N TRP A 601 -14.48 4.94 -19.27
CA TRP A 601 -15.61 4.49 -20.10
C TRP A 601 -16.92 5.18 -19.71
N TRP A 602 -17.20 5.36 -18.41
CA TRP A 602 -18.39 6.05 -17.93
C TRP A 602 -18.46 7.50 -18.41
N MET A 603 -17.39 8.26 -18.21
CA MET A 603 -17.30 9.66 -18.65
C MET A 603 -17.42 9.79 -20.17
N GLU A 604 -16.68 8.99 -20.94
CA GLU A 604 -16.61 9.09 -22.40
C GLU A 604 -17.92 8.65 -23.09
N ARG A 605 -18.45 7.47 -22.72
CA ARG A 605 -19.56 6.78 -23.41
C ARG A 605 -20.93 7.26 -22.95
N TYR A 606 -21.12 7.48 -21.65
CA TYR A 606 -22.47 7.67 -21.07
C TYR A 606 -22.79 9.12 -20.68
N ARG A 607 -21.77 9.95 -20.40
CA ARG A 607 -21.89 11.41 -20.20
C ARG A 607 -23.03 11.85 -19.26
N THR A 608 -23.39 11.01 -18.28
CA THR A 608 -24.47 11.26 -17.33
C THR A 608 -24.17 10.66 -15.96
N GLY A 609 -24.64 11.32 -14.90
CA GLY A 609 -24.61 10.84 -13.52
C GLY A 609 -25.39 9.57 -13.22
N ARG A 610 -25.99 8.91 -14.21
CA ARG A 610 -27.07 7.93 -14.03
C ARG A 610 -26.63 6.47 -14.14
N ILE A 611 -25.38 6.18 -13.78
CA ILE A 611 -24.90 4.81 -13.56
C ILE A 611 -24.61 4.62 -12.08
N TRP A 612 -25.50 3.87 -11.40
CA TRP A 612 -25.41 3.62 -9.97
C TRP A 612 -24.16 2.81 -9.59
N GLU A 613 -23.69 1.92 -10.48
CA GLU A 613 -22.52 1.08 -10.27
C GLU A 613 -21.27 1.91 -9.99
N THR A 614 -21.02 2.97 -10.77
CA THR A 614 -19.86 3.84 -10.61
C THR A 614 -19.88 4.57 -9.27
N TRP A 615 -21.06 5.05 -8.86
CA TRP A 615 -21.27 5.64 -7.54
C TRP A 615 -21.08 4.64 -6.40
N PHE A 616 -21.54 3.39 -6.56
CA PHE A 616 -21.33 2.35 -5.55
C PHE A 616 -19.85 1.96 -5.44
N ILE A 617 -19.14 1.81 -6.57
CA ILE A 617 -17.70 1.52 -6.64
C ILE A 617 -16.89 2.65 -5.97
N ARG A 618 -17.28 3.91 -6.19
CA ARG A 618 -16.70 5.06 -5.50
C ARG A 618 -16.98 5.04 -3.99
N PHE A 619 -18.20 4.72 -3.58
CA PHE A 619 -18.56 4.62 -2.16
C PHE A 619 -17.81 3.47 -1.47
N SER A 620 -17.80 2.26 -2.04
CA SER A 620 -17.05 1.12 -1.51
C SER A 620 -15.54 1.38 -1.50
N PHE A 621 -15.02 2.16 -2.46
CA PHE A 621 -13.64 2.66 -2.40
C PHE A 621 -13.44 3.55 -1.17
N GLU A 622 -14.23 4.61 -0.96
CA GLU A 622 -14.10 5.53 0.19
C GLU A 622 -14.14 4.79 1.54
N ARG A 623 -14.96 3.74 1.65
CA ARG A 623 -15.13 2.96 2.89
C ARG A 623 -14.17 1.77 3.02
N GLY A 624 -13.33 1.49 2.02
CA GLY A 624 -12.47 0.29 2.01
C GLY A 624 -13.24 -1.04 1.99
N TRP A 625 -14.47 -1.06 1.48
CA TRP A 625 -15.32 -2.25 1.50
C TRP A 625 -15.01 -3.24 0.37
N TYR A 626 -15.60 -4.43 0.49
CA TYR A 626 -15.51 -5.54 -0.48
C TYR A 626 -16.71 -6.49 -0.39
N SER A 627 -16.88 -7.35 -1.39
CA SER A 627 -17.86 -8.45 -1.42
C SER A 627 -17.16 -9.82 -1.41
N LEU A 628 -17.85 -10.87 -0.97
CA LEU A 628 -17.40 -12.26 -1.11
C LEU A 628 -17.79 -12.83 -2.48
N TYR A 629 -16.85 -13.51 -3.11
CA TYR A 629 -17.01 -14.20 -4.40
C TYR A 629 -16.71 -15.69 -4.29
N THR A 630 -17.29 -16.45 -5.23
CA THR A 630 -17.06 -17.89 -5.40
C THR A 630 -16.14 -18.19 -6.58
N ASN A 631 -15.18 -19.08 -6.37
CA ASN A 631 -14.19 -19.52 -7.34
C ASN A 631 -14.35 -21.04 -7.62
N PHE A 632 -15.51 -21.44 -8.15
CA PHE A 632 -15.75 -22.84 -8.46
C PHE A 632 -14.96 -23.32 -9.69
N PRO A 633 -14.63 -24.63 -9.77
CA PRO A 633 -14.12 -25.27 -10.99
C PRO A 633 -14.98 -24.94 -12.22
N ASN A 634 -14.38 -25.02 -13.42
CA ASN A 634 -15.02 -24.68 -14.70
C ASN A 634 -15.62 -23.26 -14.78
N ARG A 635 -15.33 -22.38 -13.81
CA ARG A 635 -15.90 -21.04 -13.65
C ARG A 635 -17.43 -21.05 -13.53
N GLU A 636 -17.99 -22.06 -12.87
CA GLU A 636 -19.44 -22.09 -12.58
C GLU A 636 -19.85 -20.93 -11.66
N ALA A 637 -21.11 -20.49 -11.80
CA ALA A 637 -21.69 -19.40 -11.02
C ALA A 637 -23.11 -19.74 -10.52
N PHE A 638 -23.53 -19.10 -9.43
CA PHE A 638 -24.91 -19.19 -8.93
C PHE A 638 -25.87 -18.24 -9.65
N ALA A 639 -25.36 -17.20 -10.30
CA ALA A 639 -26.11 -16.31 -11.19
C ALA A 639 -25.33 -16.06 -12.48
N VAL A 640 -26.01 -16.11 -13.63
CA VAL A 640 -25.41 -15.86 -14.96
C VAL A 640 -26.24 -14.87 -15.76
N SER A 641 -25.61 -13.84 -16.32
CA SER A 641 -26.24 -12.96 -17.32
C SER A 641 -26.24 -13.63 -18.69
N TYR A 642 -27.39 -13.60 -19.36
CA TYR A 642 -27.55 -13.98 -20.76
C TYR A 642 -27.09 -12.89 -21.75
N ARG A 643 -26.66 -11.73 -21.22
CA ARG A 643 -26.10 -10.60 -21.97
C ARG A 643 -27.05 -10.19 -23.10
N GLU A 644 -28.31 -10.06 -22.73
CA GLU A 644 -29.45 -9.80 -23.63
C GLU A 644 -29.34 -8.43 -24.29
N SER A 645 -29.89 -8.29 -25.49
CA SER A 645 -29.84 -7.02 -26.20
C SER A 645 -30.50 -5.87 -25.42
N GLY A 646 -29.91 -4.68 -25.52
CA GLY A 646 -30.28 -3.49 -24.75
C GLY A 646 -29.10 -2.55 -24.53
N LEU A 647 -29.13 -1.79 -23.43
CA LEU A 647 -28.17 -0.72 -23.10
C LEU A 647 -26.69 -1.16 -23.19
N ASN A 648 -26.40 -2.38 -22.74
CA ASN A 648 -25.04 -2.90 -22.61
C ASN A 648 -24.57 -3.74 -23.82
N PHE A 649 -25.49 -4.31 -24.61
CA PHE A 649 -25.19 -5.23 -25.71
C PHE A 649 -26.08 -5.00 -26.93
N ASN A 650 -25.47 -4.80 -28.11
CA ASN A 650 -26.22 -4.59 -29.36
C ASN A 650 -26.93 -5.87 -29.89
N LYS A 651 -26.52 -7.05 -29.40
CA LYS A 651 -27.09 -8.38 -29.73
C LYS A 651 -26.95 -9.28 -28.50
N THR A 652 -27.95 -10.13 -28.23
CA THR A 652 -27.89 -11.16 -27.18
C THR A 652 -26.70 -12.09 -27.42
N ARG A 653 -25.97 -12.46 -26.36
CA ARG A 653 -24.79 -13.34 -26.44
C ARG A 653 -24.94 -14.69 -25.73
N GLY A 654 -26.06 -14.95 -25.05
CA GLY A 654 -26.25 -16.14 -24.21
C GLY A 654 -25.46 -16.07 -22.90
N PRO A 655 -25.52 -17.10 -22.05
CA PRO A 655 -24.93 -17.09 -20.72
C PRO A 655 -23.42 -16.81 -20.76
N MET A 656 -22.91 -16.01 -19.81
CA MET A 656 -21.46 -15.71 -19.70
C MET A 656 -20.66 -16.88 -19.11
N ASN A 657 -21.26 -17.65 -18.21
CA ASN A 657 -20.64 -18.74 -17.44
C ASN A 657 -21.59 -19.96 -17.41
N PRO A 658 -21.09 -21.16 -17.11
CA PRO A 658 -21.95 -22.27 -16.73
C PRO A 658 -22.66 -21.98 -15.41
N LEU A 659 -23.91 -22.42 -15.28
CA LEU A 659 -24.70 -22.32 -14.06
C LEU A 659 -24.42 -23.53 -13.16
N VAL A 660 -24.21 -23.33 -11.86
CA VAL A 660 -24.05 -24.43 -10.90
C VAL A 660 -25.29 -25.32 -10.91
N LYS A 661 -25.16 -26.57 -11.37
CA LYS A 661 -26.27 -27.55 -11.45
C LYS A 661 -26.27 -28.55 -10.30
N TYR A 662 -25.09 -28.99 -9.89
CA TYR A 662 -24.90 -29.93 -8.78
C TYR A 662 -24.18 -29.21 -7.66
N PHE A 663 -24.72 -29.31 -6.45
CA PHE A 663 -24.17 -28.63 -5.28
C PHE A 663 -24.43 -29.45 -4.03
N GLN A 664 -23.37 -29.75 -3.29
CA GLN A 664 -23.42 -30.47 -2.03
C GLN A 664 -22.75 -29.60 -0.96
N PRO A 665 -23.52 -28.88 -0.11
CA PRO A 665 -22.99 -27.85 0.77
C PRO A 665 -21.82 -28.34 1.65
N HIS A 666 -21.92 -29.55 2.20
CA HIS A 666 -20.91 -30.15 3.06
C HIS A 666 -19.57 -30.47 2.38
N ILE A 667 -19.51 -30.51 1.04
CA ILE A 667 -18.27 -30.62 0.27
C ILE A 667 -17.81 -29.25 -0.25
N HIS A 668 -18.76 -28.44 -0.74
CA HIS A 668 -18.45 -27.23 -1.52
C HIS A 668 -18.26 -25.98 -0.64
N LEU A 669 -18.75 -25.96 0.61
CA LEU A 669 -18.71 -24.80 1.50
C LEU A 669 -17.73 -24.96 2.66
N ASN A 670 -16.44 -25.12 2.32
CA ASN A 670 -15.36 -24.96 3.30
C ASN A 670 -15.06 -23.46 3.52
N PHE A 671 -15.90 -22.79 4.30
CA PHE A 671 -15.73 -21.36 4.59
C PHE A 671 -14.56 -21.10 5.54
N THR A 672 -13.70 -20.15 5.17
CA THR A 672 -12.62 -19.65 6.04
C THR A 672 -12.99 -18.25 6.55
N LYS A 673 -12.59 -17.90 7.79
CA LYS A 673 -12.82 -16.55 8.35
C LYS A 673 -12.12 -15.44 7.53
N ASN A 674 -10.89 -15.72 7.11
CA ASN A 674 -10.01 -14.77 6.42
C ASN A 674 -9.62 -15.31 5.02
N PRO A 675 -10.54 -15.38 4.05
CA PRO A 675 -10.19 -15.71 2.67
C PRO A 675 -9.36 -14.57 2.05
N PRO A 676 -8.58 -14.82 0.99
CA PRO A 676 -7.75 -13.79 0.34
C PRO A 676 -8.56 -12.56 -0.06
N ILE A 677 -8.02 -11.37 0.18
CA ILE A 677 -8.64 -10.08 -0.13
C ILE A 677 -7.91 -9.44 -1.31
N PHE A 678 -8.63 -8.93 -2.30
CA PHE A 678 -8.08 -8.29 -3.50
C PHE A 678 -8.60 -6.86 -3.69
N ASP A 679 -7.70 -5.93 -4.05
CA ASP A 679 -8.03 -4.55 -4.44
C ASP A 679 -8.80 -4.50 -5.76
N PHE A 680 -9.29 -3.33 -6.18
CA PHE A 680 -10.07 -3.21 -7.43
C PHE A 680 -9.33 -3.71 -8.70
N HIS A 681 -7.99 -3.72 -8.70
CA HIS A 681 -7.14 -4.21 -9.81
C HIS A 681 -6.74 -5.69 -9.66
N PHE A 682 -7.43 -6.41 -8.78
CA PHE A 682 -7.19 -7.81 -8.46
C PHE A 682 -5.79 -8.06 -7.88
N THR A 683 -5.25 -7.09 -7.13
CA THR A 683 -3.99 -7.22 -6.40
C THR A 683 -4.27 -7.67 -4.97
N ARG A 684 -3.64 -8.77 -4.51
CA ARG A 684 -3.83 -9.30 -3.16
C ARG A 684 -3.39 -8.30 -2.08
N ILE A 685 -4.21 -8.08 -1.05
CA ILE A 685 -3.97 -7.15 0.05
C ILE A 685 -3.60 -7.92 1.32
N ASN A 686 -2.49 -7.54 1.95
CA ASN A 686 -2.08 -7.99 3.27
C ASN A 686 -1.28 -6.87 3.97
N PRO A 687 -1.57 -6.50 5.24
CA PRO A 687 -2.73 -6.88 6.06
C PRO A 687 -4.01 -6.15 5.64
N SER A 688 -5.18 -6.69 6.02
CA SER A 688 -6.48 -6.09 5.67
C SER A 688 -6.72 -4.70 6.27
N THR A 689 -6.03 -4.33 7.34
CA THR A 689 -6.15 -3.04 8.03
C THR A 689 -5.83 -1.84 7.14
N LEU A 690 -5.06 -2.04 6.06
CA LEU A 690 -4.86 -1.07 4.97
C LEU A 690 -6.18 -0.52 4.39
N LEU A 691 -7.23 -1.33 4.35
CA LEU A 691 -8.54 -0.89 3.87
C LEU A 691 -9.28 0.01 4.88
N THR A 692 -9.08 -0.21 6.19
CA THR A 692 -9.62 0.67 7.23
C THR A 692 -8.94 2.05 7.16
N ILE A 693 -7.62 2.08 6.96
CA ILE A 693 -6.84 3.33 6.85
C ILE A 693 -7.32 4.21 5.67
N ARG A 694 -7.94 3.61 4.65
CA ARG A 694 -8.46 4.32 3.47
C ARG A 694 -9.52 5.37 3.81
N SER A 695 -10.39 5.16 4.81
CA SER A 695 -11.40 6.17 5.16
C SER A 695 -10.79 7.48 5.66
N ASN A 696 -9.63 7.39 6.30
CA ASN A 696 -8.89 8.53 6.86
C ASN A 696 -8.19 9.31 5.75
N LEU A 697 -7.40 8.63 4.91
CA LEU A 697 -6.57 9.31 3.89
C LEU A 697 -7.38 9.94 2.74
N TRP A 698 -8.62 9.47 2.52
CA TRP A 698 -9.55 10.01 1.51
C TRP A 698 -10.79 10.66 2.16
N HIS A 699 -10.66 11.22 3.37
CA HIS A 699 -11.74 12.02 3.96
C HIS A 699 -12.12 13.22 3.05
N ARG A 700 -13.41 13.61 3.02
CA ARG A 700 -13.98 14.57 2.03
C ARG A 700 -13.25 15.92 1.93
N HIS A 701 -12.55 16.36 2.98
CA HIS A 701 -11.76 17.61 2.95
C HIS A 701 -10.45 17.53 2.14
N HIS A 702 -9.86 16.33 2.01
CA HIS A 702 -8.60 16.10 1.30
C HIS A 702 -8.78 15.25 0.03
N PHE A 703 -10.03 14.91 -0.29
CA PHE A 703 -10.40 14.21 -1.51
C PHE A 703 -10.36 15.18 -2.71
N VAL A 704 -9.58 14.84 -3.73
CA VAL A 704 -9.45 15.64 -4.96
C VAL A 704 -10.42 15.13 -6.03
N ASN A 705 -11.03 16.02 -6.83
CA ASN A 705 -11.82 15.62 -8.00
C ASN A 705 -10.89 15.11 -9.13
N GLN A 706 -10.61 13.81 -9.11
CA GLN A 706 -9.40 13.23 -9.72
C GLN A 706 -9.50 12.81 -11.18
N CYS A 707 -10.69 12.75 -11.81
CA CYS A 707 -10.78 12.37 -13.22
C CYS A 707 -10.15 13.41 -14.16
N HIS A 708 -10.00 14.68 -13.72
CA HIS A 708 -9.15 15.68 -14.38
C HIS A 708 -7.64 15.40 -14.31
N ILE A 709 -7.17 14.46 -13.47
CA ILE A 709 -5.74 14.15 -13.27
C ILE A 709 -5.31 12.91 -14.09
N VAL A 710 -6.23 12.26 -14.81
CA VAL A 710 -5.92 11.28 -15.87
C VAL A 710 -5.50 12.01 -17.15
N ASP A 711 -4.53 12.91 -17.00
CA ASP A 711 -4.01 13.74 -18.08
C ASP A 711 -3.08 12.89 -18.96
N ASN A 712 -3.27 12.93 -20.29
CA ASN A 712 -2.56 12.07 -21.24
C ASN A 712 -1.05 12.39 -21.34
N ASN A 713 -0.58 13.41 -20.63
CA ASN A 713 0.79 13.92 -20.61
C ASN A 713 1.81 13.05 -19.86
N SER A 714 1.51 11.77 -19.57
CA SER A 714 2.49 10.81 -19.05
C SER A 714 3.19 9.98 -20.16
N HIS A 715 3.27 10.53 -21.38
CA HIS A 715 4.17 10.03 -22.43
C HIS A 715 5.53 10.75 -22.34
N LEU A 716 6.60 10.08 -22.78
CA LEU A 716 8.01 10.51 -22.70
C LEU A 716 8.60 10.64 -21.26
N GLU A 717 8.64 9.54 -20.51
CA GLU A 717 9.96 9.09 -20.05
C GLU A 717 10.39 7.94 -20.95
N ASN A 718 11.27 8.22 -21.92
CA ASN A 718 11.89 7.17 -22.72
C ASN A 718 12.71 6.27 -21.80
N THR A 719 12.45 4.96 -21.83
CA THR A 719 13.45 3.98 -21.41
C THR A 719 14.62 4.06 -22.38
N THR A 720 15.60 4.90 -22.07
CA THR A 720 16.94 4.76 -22.64
C THR A 720 17.42 3.35 -22.31
N LYS A 721 17.43 2.48 -23.32
CA LYS A 721 18.19 1.24 -23.28
C LYS A 721 19.65 1.64 -23.16
N THR A 722 20.14 1.81 -21.93
CA THR A 722 21.57 1.95 -21.66
C THR A 722 22.20 0.64 -22.08
N THR A 723 22.89 0.64 -23.23
CA THR A 723 23.46 -0.57 -23.82
C THR A 723 24.56 -1.10 -22.92
N THR A 724 24.20 -1.98 -21.98
CA THR A 724 25.17 -2.69 -21.15
C THR A 724 25.92 -3.66 -22.04
N ASN A 725 27.07 -3.24 -22.55
CA ASN A 725 28.05 -4.09 -23.21
C ASN A 725 28.58 -5.12 -22.20
N LEU A 726 27.81 -6.20 -22.02
CA LEU A 726 28.22 -7.39 -21.29
C LEU A 726 29.25 -8.13 -22.14
N LEU A 727 30.53 -7.76 -21.93
CA LEU A 727 31.67 -8.56 -22.33
C LEU A 727 31.64 -9.88 -21.54
N SER A 728 30.95 -10.88 -22.09
CA SER A 728 30.99 -12.26 -21.59
C SER A 728 32.36 -12.88 -21.90
N PRO A 729 32.96 -13.69 -21.00
CA PRO A 729 34.32 -14.18 -21.19
C PRO A 729 34.47 -15.19 -22.33
N ASN A 730 35.68 -15.21 -22.93
CA ASN A 730 36.08 -16.20 -23.92
C ASN A 730 35.94 -17.64 -23.42
N HIS A 731 35.12 -18.46 -24.09
CA HIS A 731 35.23 -19.92 -24.03
C HIS A 731 35.27 -20.54 -25.43
N LYS A 732 36.40 -21.21 -25.72
CA LYS A 732 36.62 -21.94 -26.97
C LYS A 732 35.70 -23.17 -27.07
N LYS A 733 34.89 -23.24 -28.14
CA LYS A 733 34.49 -24.48 -28.83
C LYS A 733 34.55 -24.17 -30.32
N ILE A 734 35.61 -24.58 -31.02
CA ILE A 734 35.80 -25.92 -31.62
C ILE A 734 34.67 -26.21 -32.61
N SER A 735 35.03 -26.18 -33.89
CA SER A 735 34.15 -26.35 -35.05
C SER A 735 33.96 -27.81 -35.43
N VAL A 736 32.73 -28.20 -35.78
CA VAL A 736 32.44 -29.43 -36.53
C VAL A 736 31.50 -29.11 -37.71
N THR A 737 31.90 -29.61 -38.86
CA THR A 737 31.35 -29.54 -40.23
C THR A 737 29.82 -29.61 -40.43
N ASN A 738 29.29 -28.73 -41.31
CA ASN A 738 28.74 -29.00 -42.68
C ASN A 738 27.79 -30.22 -42.94
N PRO A 739 27.01 -30.28 -44.07
CA PRO A 739 26.77 -29.29 -45.13
C PRO A 739 25.32 -29.17 -45.71
N LYS A 740 25.10 -28.12 -46.53
CA LYS A 740 24.27 -28.02 -47.77
C LYS A 740 22.85 -28.64 -47.88
N ARG A 741 21.89 -27.82 -48.35
CA ARG A 741 21.39 -27.77 -49.76
C ARG A 741 20.58 -26.48 -49.99
N ASN A 742 20.89 -25.67 -51.03
CA ASN A 742 20.28 -25.62 -52.39
C ASN A 742 18.86 -25.01 -52.39
N GLU A 743 18.40 -24.16 -53.33
CA GLU A 743 18.92 -23.54 -54.58
C GLU A 743 17.95 -22.37 -54.94
N SER A 744 18.13 -21.43 -55.90
CA SER A 744 19.07 -21.21 -57.02
C SER A 744 18.94 -19.78 -57.62
N ASN A 745 20.04 -19.23 -58.19
CA ASN A 745 20.11 -18.32 -59.36
C ASN A 745 19.49 -16.88 -59.28
N THR A 746 19.87 -15.81 -59.98
CA THR A 746 21.01 -15.31 -60.84
C THR A 746 20.74 -13.79 -61.07
N ASN A 747 21.61 -12.85 -61.50
CA ASN A 747 23.02 -12.75 -61.93
C ASN A 747 23.51 -11.29 -61.65
N ALA A 748 24.79 -10.97 -61.42
CA ALA A 748 25.85 -10.58 -62.39
C ALA A 748 25.45 -9.56 -63.50
N SER A 749 26.16 -8.46 -63.78
CA SER A 749 27.36 -7.82 -63.15
C SER A 749 27.67 -6.41 -63.73
N LYS A 750 28.65 -5.70 -63.11
CA LYS A 750 29.41 -4.48 -63.54
C LYS A 750 28.94 -3.08 -63.08
N HIS A 751 29.90 -2.34 -62.48
CA HIS A 751 30.33 -0.93 -62.71
C HIS A 751 29.29 0.16 -63.10
N ASP A 752 29.31 1.39 -62.57
CA ASP A 752 30.44 2.19 -62.04
C ASP A 752 30.05 3.35 -61.08
N GLN A 753 31.06 3.91 -60.40
CA GLN A 753 31.21 5.28 -59.86
C GLN A 753 30.25 5.87 -58.80
N GLU A 754 30.69 7.01 -58.24
CA GLU A 754 30.19 7.67 -57.03
C GLU A 754 29.02 8.63 -57.30
N HIS A 755 28.14 8.84 -56.30
CA HIS A 755 27.73 10.18 -55.85
C HIS A 755 26.90 10.12 -54.56
N LEU A 756 27.20 11.01 -53.59
CA LEU A 756 26.42 11.19 -52.36
C LEU A 756 25.23 12.14 -52.61
N ALA A 757 24.03 11.59 -52.81
CA ALA A 757 22.80 12.37 -52.85
C ALA A 757 22.24 12.59 -51.42
N VAL A 758 21.93 13.84 -51.07
CA VAL A 758 21.28 14.20 -49.80
C VAL A 758 19.76 14.16 -49.98
N ASP A 759 19.08 13.49 -49.05
CA ASP A 759 17.63 13.24 -49.11
C ASP A 759 16.81 14.56 -49.01
N PRO A 760 16.04 14.96 -50.04
CA PRO A 760 15.38 16.26 -50.11
C PRO A 760 14.28 16.47 -49.06
N ILE A 761 13.84 15.41 -48.37
CA ILE A 761 12.86 15.47 -47.29
C ILE A 761 13.38 16.34 -46.13
N LEU A 762 14.69 16.30 -45.83
CA LEU A 762 15.27 17.01 -44.69
C LEU A 762 15.28 18.54 -44.83
N LEU A 763 15.39 19.05 -46.07
CA LEU A 763 15.38 20.49 -46.36
C LEU A 763 14.00 21.13 -46.25
N SER A 764 12.93 20.34 -46.35
CA SER A 764 11.55 20.82 -46.18
C SER A 764 11.23 21.16 -44.72
N SER A 765 11.67 20.33 -43.77
CA SER A 765 11.30 20.45 -42.35
C SER A 765 11.94 21.67 -41.67
N LEU A 766 13.14 22.07 -42.10
CA LEU A 766 13.81 23.27 -41.58
C LEU A 766 13.03 24.57 -41.87
N LYS A 767 12.49 24.75 -43.09
CA LYS A 767 11.70 25.95 -43.43
C LYS A 767 10.42 26.07 -42.62
N TYR A 768 9.74 24.96 -42.32
CA TYR A 768 8.57 24.98 -41.44
C TYR A 768 8.92 25.30 -39.98
N PHE A 769 10.10 24.90 -39.52
CA PHE A 769 10.56 25.21 -38.16
C PHE A 769 10.86 26.71 -37.97
N GLU A 770 11.51 27.36 -38.94
CA GLU A 770 11.74 28.81 -38.91
C GLU A 770 10.43 29.61 -38.99
N GLN A 771 9.49 29.22 -39.85
CA GLN A 771 8.16 29.85 -39.92
C GLN A 771 7.37 29.71 -38.61
N PHE A 772 7.46 28.56 -37.94
CA PHE A 772 6.83 28.34 -36.65
C PHE A 772 7.43 29.23 -35.55
N LEU A 773 8.76 29.38 -35.51
CA LEU A 773 9.43 30.30 -34.58
C LEU A 773 9.07 31.76 -34.85
N LEU A 774 8.97 32.17 -36.11
CA LEU A 774 8.54 33.52 -36.50
C LEU A 774 7.10 33.81 -36.05
N LEU A 775 6.19 32.86 -36.22
CA LEU A 775 4.80 32.96 -35.74
C LEU A 775 4.72 33.06 -34.21
N GLN A 776 5.53 32.30 -33.46
CA GLN A 776 5.61 32.45 -32.00
C GLN A 776 6.14 33.81 -31.58
N ALA A 777 7.18 34.33 -32.25
CA ALA A 777 7.73 35.66 -31.97
C ALA A 777 6.70 36.78 -32.22
N ILE A 778 5.94 36.70 -33.32
CA ILE A 778 4.84 37.63 -33.63
C ILE A 778 3.74 37.55 -32.56
N PHE A 779 3.34 36.36 -32.13
CA PHE A 779 2.30 36.18 -31.12
C PHE A 779 2.72 36.75 -29.74
N ILE A 780 3.97 36.51 -29.34
CA ILE A 780 4.56 37.08 -28.11
C ILE A 780 4.65 38.61 -28.21
N PHE A 781 5.02 39.16 -29.37
CA PHE A 781 5.06 40.61 -29.59
C PHE A 781 3.66 41.26 -29.49
N ILE A 782 2.63 40.64 -30.08
CA ILE A 782 1.24 41.11 -29.97
C ILE A 782 0.78 41.10 -28.51
N ILE A 783 1.09 40.05 -27.74
CA ILE A 783 0.79 40.00 -26.30
C ILE A 783 1.54 41.10 -25.54
N ALA A 784 2.83 41.32 -25.82
CA ALA A 784 3.62 42.37 -25.18
C ALA A 784 3.06 43.78 -25.47
N VAL A 785 2.65 44.05 -26.71
CA VAL A 785 2.00 45.32 -27.11
C VAL A 785 0.63 45.48 -26.42
N ALA A 786 -0.18 44.42 -26.35
CA ALA A 786 -1.47 44.45 -25.65
C ALA A 786 -1.31 44.72 -24.14
N VAL A 787 -0.33 44.08 -23.48
CA VAL A 787 0.00 44.31 -22.06
C VAL A 787 0.52 45.74 -21.85
N ALA A 788 1.41 46.24 -22.72
CA ALA A 788 1.91 47.61 -22.66
C ALA A 788 0.78 48.64 -22.85
N TRP A 789 -0.18 48.38 -23.75
CA TRP A 789 -1.35 49.22 -23.99
C TRP A 789 -2.31 49.21 -22.78
N LEU A 790 -2.59 48.04 -22.20
CA LEU A 790 -3.37 47.90 -20.97
C LEU A 790 -2.71 48.63 -19.79
N CYS A 791 -1.38 48.55 -19.65
CA CYS A 791 -0.63 49.34 -18.67
C CYS A 791 -0.73 50.84 -18.92
N ARG A 792 -0.59 51.32 -20.16
CA ARG A 792 -0.81 52.74 -20.53
C ARG A 792 -2.24 53.20 -20.22
N MET A 793 -3.25 52.37 -20.49
CA MET A 793 -4.66 52.64 -20.13
C MET A 793 -4.85 52.75 -18.62
N LYS A 794 -4.27 51.84 -17.83
CA LYS A 794 -4.32 51.84 -16.36
C LYS A 794 -3.63 53.10 -15.79
N HIS A 795 -2.54 53.55 -16.41
CA HIS A 795 -1.82 54.77 -16.04
C HIS A 795 -2.56 56.06 -16.42
N ARG A 796 -3.27 56.10 -17.55
CA ARG A 796 -4.18 57.22 -17.91
C ARG A 796 -5.39 57.31 -16.97
N LYS A 797 -5.95 56.17 -16.53
CA LYS A 797 -7.04 56.17 -15.52
C LYS A 797 -6.57 56.60 -14.12
N SER A 798 -5.32 56.35 -13.73
CA SER A 798 -4.80 56.81 -12.44
C SER A 798 -4.48 58.32 -12.41
N SER A 799 -3.95 58.90 -13.49
CA SER A 799 -3.70 60.34 -13.57
C SER A 799 -4.99 61.17 -13.61
N SER A 800 -6.03 60.68 -14.30
CA SER A 800 -7.38 61.27 -14.27
C SER A 800 -7.94 61.31 -12.84
N ARG A 801 -7.98 60.17 -12.12
CA ARG A 801 -8.45 60.12 -10.73
C ARG A 801 -7.61 61.02 -9.79
N ARG A 802 -6.28 61.09 -9.96
CA ARG A 802 -5.43 61.99 -9.15
C ARG A 802 -5.68 63.49 -9.39
N LYS A 803 -6.15 63.91 -10.57
CA LYS A 803 -6.63 65.30 -10.78
C LYS A 803 -8.00 65.55 -10.15
N GLN A 804 -8.90 64.56 -10.15
CA GLN A 804 -10.24 64.70 -9.59
C GLN A 804 -10.22 64.76 -8.05
N PHE A 805 -9.45 63.90 -7.39
CA PHE A 805 -9.27 63.91 -5.93
C PHE A 805 -8.58 65.17 -5.38
N ARG A 806 -7.88 65.96 -6.22
CA ARG A 806 -7.24 67.22 -5.79
C ARG A 806 -8.14 68.46 -5.91
N LYS A 807 -9.37 68.33 -6.43
CA LYS A 807 -10.43 69.36 -6.37
C LYS A 807 -11.50 69.09 -5.29
N LEU A 808 -11.52 67.90 -4.69
CA LEU A 808 -12.50 67.46 -3.67
C LEU A 808 -11.95 67.56 -2.24
N ARG A 809 -11.08 68.54 -1.97
CA ARG A 809 -10.50 68.79 -0.62
C ARG A 809 -10.33 70.29 -0.31
N VAL A 810 -11.21 71.11 -0.89
CA VAL A 810 -11.34 72.57 -0.68
C VAL A 810 -12.83 72.95 -0.52
N ILE A 811 -13.71 71.95 -0.38
CA ILE A 811 -15.11 72.08 0.02
C ILE A 811 -15.32 71.00 1.07
N TYR A 812 -15.87 71.40 2.22
CA TYR A 812 -15.73 70.75 3.53
C TYR A 812 -14.32 70.83 4.13
N THR A 813 -14.31 71.29 5.38
CA THR A 813 -13.19 71.51 6.31
C THR A 813 -12.48 70.22 6.70
#